data_AF-A0ABD5Y2M5-F1
#
_entry.id   AF-A0ABD5Y2M5-F1
#
_cell.length_a   1.000
_cell.length_b   1.000
_cell.length_c   1.000
_cell.angle_alpha   90.00
_cell.angle_beta   90.00
_cell.angle_gamma   90.00
#
_symmetry.space_group_name_H-M   'P 1'
#
loop_
_entity.id
_entity.type
_entity.pdbx_description
1 polymer ?
#
loop_
_entity_poly.entity_id
_entity_poly.type
_entity_poly.pdbx_seq_one_letter_code
_entity_poly.pdbx_strand_id
1 'polypeptide(L)'
;MSQDSEPLSDVVSRRRFLLTSGAVGATSLAGCTSGSDSTDTPDSGDGSGDGSDGGSDGSDGSSGSQNLSGDIRISGSSTVYPVAQEVSRRFQSPDFAGHDQVSFNLTRDGSSGGFENVFIPGDSDINNSSRPISQKEVQRCRDNGFEPVEFFIAQDALTIVVNNDADWIDSISLEDLKTIWSPDTAPETWSDVNSDWPDEPIDLYGAATTSGTFDYFTEAVVGEEGEIREDFEGTEQDDLIAQGVSGSEYAMGYLPFAYYTNNPDTVKALSISESGSGPVEPSLEGAQSGNYPLARPLFFYANMNKLQAKTHLQEFIRYYINEAEKDYVANEIGYVPSSSDMVEQNLANLEAGIAGEYEFGSENSGGSSETLSGDIRISGSSTVYPVAQTVSRRFQSPDFAGHEDVSFNLTRDGSSGGFENVFIPGDSDINNSSRPISQEEVQRCRDNGFEPVEFFIAQDALTIVVNNNADWLDSISLEDLKAIWSPDTAPETWADVNSDWPDEPIDLYGAATTSGTFDYFTEAVVGEEGKIREDFEGTEQDDLIAQGVSGSEYAMGYLPFAYYTNNPDTVKALSVSEGGSDPVEPSLEGAQSGNYPLARPLFFYANMNKLQDKNHLQEFIRYYINQADEDYVANEIGYVPSSSQMVEDNLSNLQQGSAGEYEYSG
;
A
#
# COMPACT_ATOMS: atom_id res chain seq x y z
N MET A 1 -16.56 -69.70 0.65
CA MET A 1 -17.74 -69.08 1.28
C MET A 1 -17.83 -67.66 0.75
N SER A 2 -19.05 -67.22 0.47
CA SER A 2 -19.47 -66.17 -0.46
C SER A 2 -19.27 -64.72 -0.02
N GLN A 3 -18.98 -63.86 -1.03
CA GLN A 3 -19.41 -62.45 -1.24
C GLN A 3 -18.95 -61.37 -0.22
N ASP A 4 -18.66 -60.11 -0.58
CA ASP A 4 -18.57 -59.40 -1.87
C ASP A 4 -17.74 -58.11 -1.69
N SER A 5 -17.06 -57.72 -2.77
CA SER A 5 -16.63 -56.39 -3.29
C SER A 5 -16.15 -55.22 -2.40
N GLU A 6 -14.86 -54.90 -2.57
CA GLU A 6 -14.20 -53.57 -2.63
C GLU A 6 -14.13 -53.09 -4.12
N PRO A 7 -13.51 -51.94 -4.54
CA PRO A 7 -13.20 -50.63 -3.92
C PRO A 7 -13.29 -49.37 -4.87
N LEU A 8 -12.95 -48.19 -4.33
CA LEU A 8 -12.13 -47.05 -4.84
C LEU A 8 -12.32 -46.35 -6.22
N SER A 9 -12.14 -45.02 -6.16
CA SER A 9 -11.36 -44.10 -7.05
C SER A 9 -12.04 -43.18 -8.10
N ASP A 10 -11.69 -41.89 -7.98
CA ASP A 10 -11.09 -40.98 -8.98
C ASP A 10 -11.85 -40.23 -10.11
N VAL A 11 -11.55 -38.91 -10.14
CA VAL A 11 -11.02 -38.10 -11.27
C VAL A 11 -11.97 -37.48 -12.33
N VAL A 12 -12.03 -36.14 -12.26
CA VAL A 12 -11.84 -35.08 -13.30
C VAL A 12 -12.61 -35.11 -14.65
N SER A 13 -13.28 -33.97 -14.90
CA SER A 13 -13.53 -33.25 -16.18
C SER A 13 -14.33 -33.93 -17.30
N ARG A 14 -15.31 -33.19 -17.85
CA ARG A 14 -15.44 -33.00 -19.31
C ARG A 14 -16.39 -31.87 -19.74
N ARG A 15 -15.87 -31.10 -20.70
CA ARG A 15 -16.47 -30.09 -21.58
C ARG A 15 -17.76 -30.51 -22.30
N ARG A 16 -18.55 -29.47 -22.64
CA ARG A 16 -19.33 -29.19 -23.87
C ARG A 16 -20.13 -30.34 -24.50
N PHE A 17 -21.43 -30.12 -24.75
CA PHE A 17 -22.05 -29.89 -26.07
C PHE A 17 -23.59 -29.98 -25.94
N LEU A 18 -24.36 -29.04 -26.51
CA LEU A 18 -25.42 -29.31 -27.50
C LEU A 18 -26.15 -28.02 -27.92
N LEU A 19 -26.23 -27.86 -29.24
CA LEU A 19 -26.88 -26.81 -30.02
C LEU A 19 -28.24 -27.30 -30.55
N THR A 20 -29.10 -26.32 -30.86
CA THR A 20 -30.13 -26.26 -31.92
C THR A 20 -31.43 -27.07 -31.81
N SER A 21 -32.58 -26.37 -31.82
CA SER A 21 -33.43 -26.17 -33.03
C SER A 21 -34.85 -25.72 -32.66
N GLY A 22 -35.43 -24.73 -33.36
CA GLY A 22 -36.89 -24.57 -33.44
C GLY A 22 -37.40 -23.16 -33.70
N ALA A 23 -37.51 -22.78 -34.98
CA ALA A 23 -38.16 -21.56 -35.45
C ALA A 23 -39.69 -21.71 -35.60
N VAL A 24 -40.39 -20.56 -35.67
CA VAL A 24 -41.51 -20.19 -36.59
C VAL A 24 -42.59 -19.37 -35.87
N GLY A 25 -42.93 -18.20 -36.43
CA GLY A 25 -44.29 -17.65 -36.33
C GLY A 25 -44.42 -16.13 -36.28
N ALA A 26 -44.28 -15.44 -37.41
CA ALA A 26 -44.74 -14.06 -37.58
C ALA A 26 -46.20 -14.05 -38.08
N THR A 27 -47.06 -13.26 -37.45
CA THR A 27 -48.36 -12.83 -38.02
C THR A 27 -48.69 -11.42 -37.57
N SER A 28 -48.64 -10.49 -38.52
CA SER A 28 -49.24 -9.16 -38.49
C SER A 28 -50.73 -9.24 -38.84
N LEU A 29 -51.61 -8.55 -38.10
CA LEU A 29 -52.90 -8.07 -38.61
C LEU A 29 -53.36 -6.82 -37.82
N ALA A 30 -53.61 -5.74 -38.56
CA ALA A 30 -54.26 -4.52 -38.11
C ALA A 30 -55.78 -4.71 -38.01
N GLY A 31 -56.46 -3.94 -37.15
CA GLY A 31 -57.92 -3.94 -37.05
C GLY A 31 -58.50 -2.92 -36.07
N CYS A 32 -59.10 -1.88 -36.64
CA CYS A 32 -59.69 -0.66 -36.08
C CYS A 32 -60.88 -0.79 -35.08
N THR A 33 -61.17 0.39 -34.49
CA THR A 33 -62.48 1.02 -34.10
C THR A 33 -63.01 0.92 -32.67
N SER A 34 -63.04 2.07 -31.99
CA SER A 34 -64.20 2.78 -31.39
C SER A 34 -63.63 3.87 -30.45
N GLY A 35 -63.91 5.17 -30.50
CA GLY A 35 -65.11 5.88 -30.93
C GLY A 35 -65.79 6.49 -29.70
N SER A 36 -65.45 7.72 -29.34
CA SER A 36 -66.32 8.63 -28.57
C SER A 36 -65.88 10.08 -28.73
N ASP A 37 -66.76 10.84 -29.38
CA ASP A 37 -66.77 12.28 -29.60
C ASP A 37 -66.59 13.11 -28.32
N SER A 38 -65.95 14.28 -28.49
CA SER A 38 -66.62 15.54 -28.17
C SER A 38 -65.93 16.70 -28.91
N THR A 39 -66.75 17.39 -29.68
CA THR A 39 -66.52 18.58 -30.50
C THR A 39 -66.09 19.80 -29.69
N ASP A 40 -65.19 20.63 -30.24
CA ASP A 40 -65.53 22.00 -30.64
C ASP A 40 -64.35 22.68 -31.36
N THR A 41 -64.63 23.22 -32.54
CA THR A 41 -63.84 24.23 -33.27
C THR A 41 -64.82 25.35 -33.63
N PRO A 42 -64.38 26.63 -33.67
CA PRO A 42 -63.89 27.19 -34.94
C PRO A 42 -62.73 28.20 -34.70
N ASP A 43 -61.64 28.22 -35.47
CA ASP A 43 -61.47 28.67 -36.87
C ASP A 43 -60.62 29.95 -36.92
N SER A 44 -59.71 29.95 -37.89
CA SER A 44 -59.10 31.08 -38.63
C SER A 44 -58.03 31.96 -38.00
N GLY A 45 -56.87 32.03 -38.70
CA GLY A 45 -56.02 33.22 -38.74
C GLY A 45 -54.56 32.98 -39.09
N ASP A 46 -54.26 32.74 -40.37
CA ASP A 46 -52.91 32.85 -40.94
C ASP A 46 -52.53 34.33 -41.11
N GLY A 47 -51.25 34.69 -40.92
CA GLY A 47 -50.78 36.07 -41.02
C GLY A 47 -49.30 36.27 -40.71
N SER A 48 -48.47 36.23 -41.76
CA SER A 48 -47.06 36.66 -41.76
C SER A 48 -46.92 38.17 -41.53
N GLY A 49 -45.86 38.60 -40.84
CA GLY A 49 -45.51 40.01 -40.67
C GLY A 49 -44.13 40.22 -40.05
N ASP A 50 -43.17 40.59 -40.91
CA ASP A 50 -41.83 41.10 -40.60
C ASP A 50 -41.89 42.43 -39.83
N GLY A 51 -40.91 42.65 -38.95
CA GLY A 51 -40.86 43.81 -38.06
C GLY A 51 -39.60 43.82 -37.20
N SER A 52 -38.51 44.31 -37.80
CA SER A 52 -37.29 44.72 -37.10
C SER A 52 -37.59 45.93 -36.21
N ASP A 53 -37.25 45.88 -34.92
CA ASP A 53 -36.91 47.09 -34.17
C ASP A 53 -35.96 46.77 -33.01
N GLY A 54 -34.91 47.58 -32.89
CA GLY A 54 -33.86 47.43 -31.89
C GLY A 54 -34.24 48.12 -30.58
N GLY A 55 -33.95 47.44 -29.47
CA GLY A 55 -33.98 47.99 -28.12
C GLY A 55 -32.94 47.31 -27.26
N SER A 56 -31.91 48.06 -26.87
CA SER A 56 -31.03 47.71 -25.75
C SER A 56 -31.85 47.63 -24.47
N ASP A 57 -31.76 46.52 -23.75
CA ASP A 57 -31.92 46.54 -22.30
C ASP A 57 -31.15 45.39 -21.65
N GLY A 58 -30.68 45.63 -20.43
CA GLY A 58 -29.64 44.88 -19.74
C GLY A 58 -29.90 43.39 -19.60
N SER A 59 -28.86 42.60 -19.88
CA SER A 59 -28.79 41.19 -19.51
C SER A 59 -28.57 41.07 -17.99
N ASP A 60 -29.68 41.09 -17.27
CA ASP A 60 -29.80 40.50 -15.95
C ASP A 60 -29.71 38.97 -16.15
N GLY A 61 -28.61 38.38 -15.69
CA GLY A 61 -28.33 36.94 -15.81
C GLY A 61 -29.25 36.14 -14.90
N SER A 62 -30.50 35.98 -15.30
CA SER A 62 -31.43 35.02 -14.70
C SER A 62 -31.02 33.61 -15.12
N SER A 63 -30.40 32.87 -14.20
CA SER A 63 -30.13 31.43 -14.31
C SER A 63 -31.46 30.70 -14.58
N GLY A 64 -31.65 30.24 -15.81
CA GLY A 64 -32.76 29.38 -16.17
C GLY A 64 -32.54 28.01 -15.54
N SER A 65 -33.36 27.65 -14.56
CA SER A 65 -33.50 26.31 -14.00
C SER A 65 -33.65 25.28 -15.13
N GLN A 66 -32.57 24.61 -15.51
CA GLN A 66 -32.64 23.49 -16.43
C GLN A 66 -33.20 22.29 -15.67
N ASN A 67 -34.30 21.70 -16.15
CA ASN A 67 -34.76 20.43 -15.61
C ASN A 67 -33.78 19.33 -16.06
N LEU A 68 -33.04 18.76 -15.11
CA LEU A 68 -32.11 17.65 -15.34
C LEU A 68 -32.88 16.33 -15.39
N SER A 69 -32.48 15.44 -16.30
CA SER A 69 -33.05 14.10 -16.42
C SER A 69 -32.01 13.11 -16.96
N GLY A 70 -32.11 11.84 -16.57
CA GLY A 70 -31.19 10.79 -17.00
C GLY A 70 -30.89 9.78 -15.90
N ASP A 71 -30.06 8.78 -16.22
CA ASP A 71 -29.58 7.78 -15.28
C ASP A 71 -28.12 8.01 -14.89
N ILE A 72 -27.84 7.78 -13.60
CA ILE A 72 -26.51 7.75 -13.00
C ILE A 72 -26.30 6.36 -12.37
N ARG A 73 -25.28 5.64 -12.83
CA ARG A 73 -24.87 4.34 -12.29
C ARG A 73 -23.65 4.49 -11.40
N ILE A 74 -23.76 4.04 -10.15
CA ILE A 74 -22.70 4.10 -9.15
C ILE A 74 -22.44 2.67 -8.65
N SER A 75 -21.18 2.25 -8.66
CA SER A 75 -20.73 0.93 -8.23
C SER A 75 -19.54 1.09 -7.29
N GLY A 76 -19.03 0.00 -6.71
CA GLY A 76 -17.79 -0.01 -5.93
C GLY A 76 -17.99 -0.28 -4.44
N SER A 77 -17.20 0.41 -3.62
CA SER A 77 -17.06 0.22 -2.16
C SER A 77 -18.41 0.18 -1.42
N SER A 78 -18.58 -0.87 -0.60
CA SER A 78 -19.67 -1.01 0.38
C SER A 78 -19.60 0.07 1.46
N THR A 79 -18.40 0.54 1.81
CA THR A 79 -18.14 1.63 2.76
C THR A 79 -18.65 2.98 2.27
N VAL A 80 -18.42 3.30 1.00
CA VAL A 80 -18.81 4.61 0.45
C VAL A 80 -20.29 4.59 0.02
N TYR A 81 -20.90 3.40 -0.11
CA TYR A 81 -22.29 3.24 -0.51
C TYR A 81 -23.29 4.05 0.34
N PRO A 82 -23.23 4.07 1.69
CA PRO A 82 -24.10 4.90 2.52
C PRO A 82 -24.03 6.39 2.18
N VAL A 83 -22.83 6.94 1.93
CA VAL A 83 -22.65 8.34 1.50
C VAL A 83 -23.29 8.57 0.15
N ALA A 84 -22.97 7.73 -0.83
CA ALA A 84 -23.53 7.86 -2.18
C ALA A 84 -25.07 7.73 -2.17
N GLN A 85 -25.62 6.85 -1.34
CA GLN A 85 -27.06 6.66 -1.19
C GLN A 85 -27.73 7.89 -0.62
N GLU A 86 -27.18 8.45 0.46
CA GLU A 86 -27.77 9.60 1.14
C GLU A 86 -27.68 10.87 0.30
N VAL A 87 -26.53 11.12 -0.34
CA VAL A 87 -26.35 12.23 -1.28
C VAL A 87 -27.32 12.09 -2.47
N SER A 88 -27.48 10.88 -3.04
CA SER A 88 -28.43 10.63 -4.13
C SER A 88 -29.87 10.91 -3.70
N ARG A 89 -30.26 10.48 -2.49
CA ARG A 89 -31.59 10.74 -1.92
C ARG A 89 -31.85 12.24 -1.74
N ARG A 90 -30.86 12.99 -1.24
CA ARG A 90 -30.96 14.44 -1.03
C ARG A 90 -30.99 15.21 -2.35
N PHE A 91 -30.24 14.77 -3.36
CA PHE A 91 -30.29 15.35 -4.71
C PHE A 91 -31.66 15.20 -5.38
N GLN A 92 -32.40 14.13 -5.05
CA GLN A 92 -33.78 13.91 -5.50
C GLN A 92 -34.84 14.56 -4.60
N SER A 93 -34.43 15.31 -3.56
CA SER A 93 -35.37 15.97 -2.65
C SER A 93 -36.14 17.09 -3.38
N PRO A 94 -37.45 17.26 -3.13
CA PRO A 94 -38.24 18.36 -3.69
C PRO A 94 -37.70 19.76 -3.35
N ASP A 95 -36.86 19.85 -2.32
CA ASP A 95 -36.20 21.09 -1.90
C ASP A 95 -35.15 21.58 -2.92
N PHE A 96 -34.70 20.69 -3.82
CA PHE A 96 -33.82 20.98 -4.94
C PHE A 96 -34.61 20.96 -6.26
N ALA A 97 -35.19 22.11 -6.63
CA ALA A 97 -36.03 22.22 -7.81
C ALA A 97 -35.26 21.90 -9.11
N GLY A 98 -35.80 20.99 -9.93
CA GLY A 98 -35.27 20.67 -11.26
C GLY A 98 -34.53 19.33 -11.38
N HIS A 99 -34.47 18.52 -10.32
CA HIS A 99 -33.66 17.30 -10.25
C HIS A 99 -34.47 15.98 -10.17
N ASP A 100 -35.80 16.06 -10.00
CA ASP A 100 -36.72 14.92 -9.78
C ASP A 100 -36.71 13.84 -10.87
N GLN A 101 -36.18 14.15 -12.06
CA GLN A 101 -36.13 13.23 -13.20
C GLN A 101 -34.76 12.55 -13.38
N VAL A 102 -33.81 12.79 -12.49
CA VAL A 102 -32.55 12.04 -12.41
C VAL A 102 -32.79 10.76 -11.61
N SER A 103 -32.36 9.63 -12.14
CA SER A 103 -32.49 8.30 -11.53
C SER A 103 -31.13 7.73 -11.19
N PHE A 104 -31.05 7.02 -10.06
CA PHE A 104 -29.81 6.44 -9.56
C PHE A 104 -29.91 4.91 -9.53
N ASN A 105 -28.83 4.24 -9.92
CA ASN A 105 -28.64 2.81 -9.76
C ASN A 105 -27.34 2.60 -9.00
N LEU A 106 -27.45 2.21 -7.72
CA LEU A 106 -26.33 1.99 -6.83
C LEU A 106 -26.13 0.49 -6.61
N THR A 107 -24.87 0.07 -6.61
CA THR A 107 -24.43 -1.33 -6.39
C THR A 107 -23.26 -1.35 -5.41
N ARG A 108 -23.07 -2.49 -4.73
CA ARG A 108 -21.99 -2.74 -3.76
C ARG A 108 -21.14 -3.88 -4.31
N ASP A 109 -20.12 -3.54 -5.09
CA ASP A 109 -19.27 -4.51 -5.79
C ASP A 109 -17.86 -4.62 -5.15
N GLY A 110 -17.62 -3.88 -4.06
CA GLY A 110 -16.30 -3.69 -3.45
C GLY A 110 -15.44 -2.73 -4.29
N SER A 111 -14.42 -2.10 -3.68
CA SER A 111 -13.57 -1.12 -4.38
C SER A 111 -12.89 -1.72 -5.61
N SER A 112 -12.16 -2.83 -5.42
CA SER A 112 -11.46 -3.55 -6.49
C SER A 112 -12.43 -4.21 -7.48
N GLY A 113 -13.49 -4.86 -6.99
CA GLY A 113 -14.49 -5.51 -7.83
C GLY A 113 -15.25 -4.52 -8.71
N GLY A 114 -15.58 -3.34 -8.17
CA GLY A 114 -16.19 -2.23 -8.89
C GLY A 114 -15.29 -1.67 -9.99
N PHE A 115 -13.99 -1.44 -9.70
CA PHE A 115 -13.02 -1.06 -10.73
C PHE A 115 -12.93 -2.09 -11.84
N GLU A 116 -12.63 -3.35 -11.48
CA GLU A 116 -12.32 -4.40 -12.43
C GLU A 116 -13.51 -4.82 -13.30
N ASN A 117 -14.69 -4.97 -12.69
CA ASN A 117 -15.83 -5.62 -13.32
C ASN A 117 -16.90 -4.64 -13.83
N VAL A 118 -16.88 -3.37 -13.41
CA VAL A 118 -17.96 -2.42 -13.72
C VAL A 118 -17.42 -1.10 -14.28
N PHE A 119 -16.51 -0.42 -13.59
CA PHE A 119 -16.05 0.92 -13.95
C PHE A 119 -15.08 0.93 -15.14
N ILE A 120 -14.01 0.13 -15.10
CA ILE A 120 -13.03 0.01 -16.19
C ILE A 120 -13.68 -0.51 -17.49
N PRO A 121 -14.59 -1.52 -17.45
CA PRO A 121 -15.37 -1.90 -18.62
C PRO A 121 -16.29 -0.80 -19.17
N GLY A 122 -16.54 0.25 -18.38
CA GLY A 122 -17.39 1.38 -18.76
C GLY A 122 -18.88 1.16 -18.48
N ASP A 123 -19.25 0.27 -17.55
CA ASP A 123 -20.65 -0.04 -17.21
C ASP A 123 -21.21 0.88 -16.10
N SER A 124 -20.38 1.52 -15.28
CA SER A 124 -20.79 2.55 -14.31
C SER A 124 -20.32 3.97 -14.69
N ASP A 125 -21.02 4.99 -14.18
CA ASP A 125 -20.61 6.39 -14.31
C ASP A 125 -19.57 6.76 -13.24
N ILE A 126 -19.76 6.22 -12.03
CA ILE A 126 -18.92 6.47 -10.86
C ILE A 126 -18.50 5.12 -10.23
N ASN A 127 -17.24 5.03 -9.79
CA ASN A 127 -16.77 4.00 -8.87
C ASN A 127 -16.46 4.60 -7.50
N ASN A 128 -17.21 4.17 -6.50
CA ASN A 128 -16.92 4.42 -5.09
C ASN A 128 -15.72 3.58 -4.63
N SER A 129 -14.80 4.14 -3.84
CA SER A 129 -13.62 3.42 -3.40
C SER A 129 -13.20 3.80 -1.98
N SER A 130 -12.86 2.81 -1.17
CA SER A 130 -12.29 2.97 0.18
C SER A 130 -10.76 2.84 0.19
N ARG A 131 -10.15 2.96 -0.99
CA ARG A 131 -8.71 3.04 -1.22
C ARG A 131 -8.42 3.89 -2.46
N PRO A 132 -7.19 4.41 -2.63
CA PRO A 132 -6.80 5.00 -3.90
C PRO A 132 -6.93 3.99 -5.06
N ILE A 133 -7.25 4.50 -6.24
CA ILE A 133 -7.13 3.74 -7.49
C ILE A 133 -5.65 3.41 -7.72
N SER A 134 -5.35 2.16 -8.07
CA SER A 134 -3.97 1.77 -8.34
C SER A 134 -3.53 2.28 -9.72
N GLN A 135 -2.23 2.49 -9.91
CA GLN A 135 -1.69 2.89 -11.22
C GLN A 135 -2.01 1.87 -12.34
N LYS A 136 -2.05 0.57 -12.00
CA LYS A 136 -2.50 -0.48 -12.92
C LYS A 136 -3.96 -0.29 -13.35
N GLU A 137 -4.84 0.11 -12.44
CA GLU A 137 -6.25 0.38 -12.75
C GLU A 137 -6.42 1.68 -13.56
N VAL A 138 -5.65 2.72 -13.26
CA VAL A 138 -5.61 3.96 -14.07
C VAL A 138 -5.20 3.64 -15.49
N GLN A 139 -4.12 2.89 -15.68
CA GLN A 139 -3.68 2.48 -17.01
C GLN A 139 -4.75 1.66 -17.74
N ARG A 140 -5.46 0.77 -17.03
CA ARG A 140 -6.57 0.03 -17.62
C ARG A 140 -7.75 0.93 -18.01
N CYS A 141 -8.05 1.99 -17.27
CA CYS A 141 -9.03 3.01 -17.69
C CYS A 141 -8.60 3.66 -19.01
N ARG A 142 -7.32 4.08 -19.10
CA ARG A 142 -6.73 4.69 -20.29
C ARG A 142 -6.75 3.74 -21.49
N ASP A 143 -6.43 2.47 -21.28
CA ASP A 143 -6.51 1.41 -22.30
C ASP A 143 -7.95 1.19 -22.79
N ASN A 144 -8.94 1.44 -21.93
CA ASN A 144 -10.37 1.45 -22.27
C ASN A 144 -10.86 2.82 -22.79
N GLY A 145 -9.95 3.76 -22.99
CA GLY A 145 -10.19 5.02 -23.69
C GLY A 145 -10.80 6.14 -22.85
N PHE A 146 -10.65 6.11 -21.52
CA PHE A 146 -11.07 7.23 -20.66
C PHE A 146 -10.11 7.44 -19.49
N GLU A 147 -10.04 8.69 -19.01
CA GLU A 147 -9.34 9.04 -17.78
C GLU A 147 -10.29 8.91 -16.57
N PRO A 148 -9.87 8.33 -15.44
CA PRO A 148 -10.63 8.39 -14.19
C PRO A 148 -10.41 9.74 -13.51
N VAL A 149 -11.48 10.45 -13.15
CA VAL A 149 -11.42 11.70 -12.37
C VAL A 149 -11.62 11.38 -10.89
N GLU A 150 -10.61 11.65 -10.05
CA GLU A 150 -10.62 11.32 -8.62
C GLU A 150 -11.19 12.44 -7.76
N PHE A 151 -11.96 12.04 -6.75
CA PHE A 151 -12.52 12.92 -5.73
C PHE A 151 -12.41 12.27 -4.35
N PHE A 152 -11.68 12.90 -3.42
CA PHE A 152 -11.64 12.51 -2.01
C PHE A 152 -12.84 13.11 -1.28
N ILE A 153 -13.64 12.32 -0.56
CA ILE A 153 -14.93 12.82 -0.01
C ILE A 153 -15.05 12.77 1.51
N ALA A 154 -14.32 11.88 2.18
CA ALA A 154 -14.40 11.73 3.63
C ALA A 154 -13.28 10.81 4.12
N GLN A 155 -13.08 10.79 5.43
CA GLN A 155 -12.31 9.73 6.10
C GLN A 155 -13.26 8.83 6.89
N ASP A 156 -13.12 7.52 6.73
CA ASP A 156 -13.73 6.53 7.61
C ASP A 156 -12.70 6.17 8.70
N ALA A 157 -13.13 6.09 9.96
CA ALA A 157 -12.25 5.71 11.06
C ALA A 157 -13.04 5.01 12.17
N LEU A 158 -12.47 3.93 12.71
CA LEU A 158 -13.05 3.17 13.82
C LEU A 158 -12.25 3.35 15.11
N THR A 159 -12.94 3.67 16.19
CA THR A 159 -12.37 3.79 17.52
C THR A 159 -12.62 2.52 18.30
N ILE A 160 -11.56 1.87 18.79
CA ILE A 160 -11.70 0.82 19.80
C ILE A 160 -11.92 1.48 21.15
N VAL A 161 -12.94 1.03 21.86
CA VAL A 161 -13.33 1.58 23.15
C VAL A 161 -13.44 0.50 24.20
N VAL A 162 -13.10 0.88 25.43
CA VAL A 162 -13.27 0.09 26.65
C VAL A 162 -13.97 0.94 27.71
N ASN A 163 -14.30 0.31 28.83
CA ASN A 163 -14.83 1.01 29.98
C ASN A 163 -13.87 2.12 30.47
N ASN A 164 -14.42 3.22 30.98
CA ASN A 164 -13.62 4.29 31.58
C ASN A 164 -12.82 3.82 32.82
N ASP A 165 -13.28 2.79 33.53
CA ASP A 165 -12.61 2.23 34.70
C ASP A 165 -11.58 1.14 34.34
N ALA A 166 -11.37 0.84 33.05
CA ALA A 166 -10.39 -0.14 32.58
C ALA A 166 -8.95 0.44 32.60
N ASP A 167 -8.42 0.72 33.80
CA ASP A 167 -7.09 1.32 34.01
C ASP A 167 -5.91 0.40 33.61
N TRP A 168 -6.19 -0.86 33.28
CA TRP A 168 -5.17 -1.87 32.97
C TRP A 168 -4.80 -1.93 31.48
N ILE A 169 -5.51 -1.21 30.60
CA ILE A 169 -5.25 -1.19 29.14
C ILE A 169 -5.42 0.22 28.57
N ASP A 170 -4.35 0.79 28.01
CA ASP A 170 -4.39 2.11 27.33
C ASP A 170 -4.14 2.01 25.82
N SER A 171 -3.56 0.89 25.39
CA SER A 171 -3.29 0.58 23.99
C SER A 171 -3.51 -0.89 23.71
N ILE A 172 -3.81 -1.20 22.46
CA ILE A 172 -3.92 -2.58 21.99
C ILE A 172 -3.33 -2.72 20.60
N SER A 173 -2.70 -3.87 20.31
CA SER A 173 -2.20 -4.15 18.98
C SER A 173 -3.32 -4.63 18.04
N LEU A 174 -3.17 -4.43 16.72
CA LEU A 174 -4.07 -5.04 15.74
C LEU A 174 -4.07 -6.58 15.82
N GLU A 175 -2.94 -7.19 16.20
CA GLU A 175 -2.84 -8.63 16.40
C GLU A 175 -3.67 -9.12 17.61
N ASP A 176 -3.62 -8.40 18.73
CA ASP A 176 -4.44 -8.70 19.90
C ASP A 176 -5.92 -8.48 19.60
N LEU A 177 -6.27 -7.41 18.88
CA LEU A 177 -7.63 -7.18 18.41
C LEU A 177 -8.13 -8.31 17.52
N LYS A 178 -7.32 -8.73 16.56
CA LYS A 178 -7.62 -9.89 15.71
C LYS A 178 -7.85 -11.14 16.55
N THR A 179 -7.01 -11.38 17.55
CA THR A 179 -7.14 -12.51 18.48
C THR A 179 -8.43 -12.44 19.29
N ILE A 180 -8.83 -11.26 19.77
CA ILE A 180 -10.06 -11.08 20.55
C ILE A 180 -11.31 -11.32 19.70
N TRP A 181 -11.34 -10.78 18.48
CA TRP A 181 -12.54 -10.69 17.65
C TRP A 181 -12.69 -11.85 16.64
N SER A 182 -11.62 -12.57 16.33
CA SER A 182 -11.67 -13.71 15.40
C SER A 182 -12.50 -14.87 15.95
N PRO A 183 -13.33 -15.53 15.10
CA PRO A 183 -14.05 -16.74 15.48
C PRO A 183 -13.13 -17.95 15.73
N ASP A 184 -11.90 -17.94 15.21
CA ASP A 184 -10.96 -19.07 15.31
C ASP A 184 -10.25 -19.12 16.67
N THR A 185 -9.96 -17.95 17.25
CA THR A 185 -9.27 -17.83 18.54
C THR A 185 -10.27 -17.66 19.68
N ALA A 186 -11.21 -16.72 19.55
CA ALA A 186 -12.32 -16.44 20.47
C ALA A 186 -11.99 -16.66 21.97
N PRO A 187 -11.01 -15.93 22.55
CA PRO A 187 -10.64 -16.05 23.96
C PRO A 187 -11.84 -15.78 24.89
N GLU A 188 -11.87 -16.47 26.03
CA GLU A 188 -12.94 -16.30 27.03
C GLU A 188 -12.59 -15.18 28.02
N THR A 189 -11.31 -15.03 28.40
CA THR A 189 -10.84 -14.01 29.34
C THR A 189 -9.74 -13.12 28.74
N TRP A 190 -9.56 -11.92 29.30
CA TRP A 190 -8.48 -11.02 28.86
C TRP A 190 -7.09 -11.63 29.03
N SER A 191 -6.89 -12.45 30.08
CA SER A 191 -5.63 -13.14 30.33
C SER A 191 -5.28 -14.24 29.31
N ASP A 192 -6.27 -14.74 28.55
CA ASP A 192 -6.04 -15.68 27.44
C ASP A 192 -5.31 -15.01 26.27
N VAL A 193 -5.46 -13.68 26.11
CA VAL A 193 -4.80 -12.88 25.08
C VAL A 193 -3.42 -12.44 25.57
N ASN A 194 -3.38 -11.84 26.75
CA ASN A 194 -2.15 -11.37 27.37
C ASN A 194 -2.15 -11.69 28.86
N SER A 195 -1.17 -12.48 29.31
CA SER A 195 -1.09 -12.95 30.69
C SER A 195 -0.94 -11.85 31.75
N ASP A 196 -0.59 -10.63 31.34
CA ASP A 196 -0.51 -9.46 32.23
C ASP A 196 -1.87 -8.74 32.40
N TRP A 197 -2.89 -9.10 31.60
CA TRP A 197 -4.25 -8.57 31.71
C TRP A 197 -5.11 -9.38 32.71
N PRO A 198 -6.25 -8.82 33.17
CA PRO A 198 -7.12 -9.49 34.16
C PRO A 198 -7.62 -10.87 33.70
N ASP A 199 -7.70 -11.83 34.61
CA ASP A 199 -8.37 -13.12 34.38
C ASP A 199 -9.89 -12.97 34.56
N GLU A 200 -10.49 -12.14 33.72
CA GLU A 200 -11.90 -11.77 33.76
C GLU A 200 -12.53 -11.91 32.36
N PRO A 201 -13.83 -12.27 32.26
CA PRO A 201 -14.49 -12.47 30.98
C PRO A 201 -14.47 -11.22 30.09
N ILE A 202 -14.39 -11.42 28.77
CA ILE A 202 -14.48 -10.35 27.78
C ILE A 202 -15.94 -10.17 27.33
N ASP A 203 -16.52 -9.00 27.58
CA ASP A 203 -17.84 -8.63 27.04
C ASP A 203 -17.64 -7.80 25.76
N LEU A 204 -18.18 -8.23 24.62
CA LEU A 204 -17.95 -7.58 23.33
C LEU A 204 -19.21 -6.91 22.79
N TYR A 205 -19.07 -5.65 22.35
CA TYR A 205 -20.15 -4.84 21.78
C TYR A 205 -19.74 -4.26 20.42
N GLY A 206 -20.62 -4.31 19.44
CA GLY A 206 -20.27 -3.84 18.10
C GLY A 206 -21.48 -3.45 17.25
N ALA A 207 -21.18 -2.98 16.05
CA ALA A 207 -22.21 -2.72 15.06
C ALA A 207 -22.89 -4.04 14.64
N ALA A 208 -24.19 -3.98 14.32
CA ALA A 208 -24.90 -5.14 13.81
C ALA A 208 -24.36 -5.56 12.42
N THR A 209 -24.56 -6.83 12.06
CA THR A 209 -24.09 -7.43 10.80
C THR A 209 -24.65 -6.80 9.52
N THR A 210 -25.60 -5.87 9.66
CA THR A 210 -26.18 -5.09 8.56
C THR A 210 -25.55 -3.69 8.39
N SER A 211 -24.61 -3.33 9.25
CA SER A 211 -23.92 -2.03 9.27
C SER A 211 -22.62 -2.04 8.47
N GLY A 212 -22.34 -0.96 7.74
CA GLY A 212 -21.05 -0.81 7.05
C GLY A 212 -19.85 -0.69 8.01
N THR A 213 -20.08 -0.24 9.25
CA THR A 213 -19.09 -0.25 10.33
C THR A 213 -18.66 -1.67 10.66
N PHE A 214 -19.60 -2.63 10.65
CA PHE A 214 -19.32 -4.04 10.87
C PHE A 214 -18.51 -4.64 9.72
N ASP A 215 -18.92 -4.37 8.48
CA ASP A 215 -18.21 -4.83 7.28
C ASP A 215 -16.75 -4.35 7.31
N TYR A 216 -16.52 -3.07 7.64
CA TYR A 216 -15.17 -2.54 7.76
C TYR A 216 -14.37 -3.16 8.90
N PHE A 217 -14.96 -3.23 10.09
CA PHE A 217 -14.26 -3.71 11.27
C PHE A 217 -13.73 -5.14 11.06
N THR A 218 -14.57 -6.01 10.51
CA THR A 218 -14.22 -7.40 10.21
C THR A 218 -13.14 -7.50 9.13
N GLU A 219 -13.25 -6.70 8.05
CA GLU A 219 -12.21 -6.59 7.02
C GLU A 219 -10.86 -6.12 7.61
N ALA A 220 -10.87 -5.04 8.40
CA ALA A 220 -9.64 -4.38 8.88
C ALA A 220 -8.95 -5.13 10.03
N VAL A 221 -9.73 -5.74 10.93
CA VAL A 221 -9.20 -6.38 12.14
C VAL A 221 -9.06 -7.88 11.96
N VAL A 222 -10.08 -8.55 11.42
CA VAL A 222 -10.08 -10.02 11.27
C VAL A 222 -9.39 -10.43 9.97
N GLY A 223 -9.51 -9.59 8.93
CA GLY A 223 -8.91 -9.80 7.61
C GLY A 223 -9.90 -10.30 6.55
N GLU A 224 -11.17 -10.50 6.92
CA GLU A 224 -12.23 -10.95 6.02
C GLU A 224 -13.57 -10.29 6.39
N GLU A 225 -14.23 -9.67 5.41
CA GLU A 225 -15.52 -9.01 5.60
C GLU A 225 -16.57 -10.01 6.06
N GLY A 226 -17.23 -9.70 7.18
CA GLY A 226 -18.31 -10.49 7.76
C GLY A 226 -17.86 -11.59 8.72
N GLU A 227 -16.57 -11.87 8.82
CA GLU A 227 -16.03 -12.90 9.70
C GLU A 227 -15.72 -12.32 11.09
N ILE A 228 -16.43 -12.82 12.11
CA ILE A 228 -16.27 -12.44 13.52
C ILE A 228 -16.83 -13.55 14.42
N ARG A 229 -16.38 -13.62 15.67
CA ARG A 229 -17.01 -14.50 16.68
C ARG A 229 -18.50 -14.17 16.90
N GLU A 230 -19.32 -15.18 17.21
CA GLU A 230 -20.80 -15.04 17.28
C GLU A 230 -21.34 -14.52 18.63
N ASP A 231 -20.51 -14.43 19.66
CA ASP A 231 -20.89 -14.15 21.06
C ASP A 231 -20.76 -12.67 21.47
N PHE A 232 -20.66 -11.75 20.51
CA PHE A 232 -20.74 -10.31 20.75
C PHE A 232 -22.18 -9.77 20.67
N GLU A 233 -22.45 -8.64 21.33
CA GLU A 233 -23.72 -7.92 21.24
C GLU A 233 -23.69 -6.89 20.10
N GLY A 234 -24.31 -7.25 18.97
CA GLY A 234 -24.46 -6.37 17.80
C GLY A 234 -25.71 -5.48 17.85
N THR A 235 -25.58 -4.19 17.50
CA THR A 235 -26.71 -3.24 17.42
C THR A 235 -26.49 -2.17 16.35
N GLU A 236 -27.57 -1.57 15.85
CA GLU A 236 -27.55 -0.45 14.88
C GLU A 236 -27.45 0.93 15.56
N GLN A 237 -27.34 0.96 16.88
CA GLN A 237 -27.32 2.20 17.67
C GLN A 237 -26.00 2.31 18.43
N ASP A 238 -25.15 3.25 18.01
CA ASP A 238 -23.86 3.53 18.63
C ASP A 238 -23.98 3.84 20.14
N ASP A 239 -25.06 4.54 20.55
CA ASP A 239 -25.39 4.80 21.96
C ASP A 239 -25.53 3.52 22.79
N LEU A 240 -26.03 2.44 22.19
CA LEU A 240 -26.20 1.16 22.89
C LEU A 240 -24.87 0.39 22.98
N ILE A 241 -23.99 0.53 21.98
CA ILE A 241 -22.61 0.00 22.04
C ILE A 241 -21.86 0.70 23.17
N ALA A 242 -21.84 2.04 23.16
CA ALA A 242 -21.19 2.84 24.19
C ALA A 242 -21.78 2.56 25.58
N GLN A 243 -23.10 2.41 25.70
CA GLN A 243 -23.75 2.03 26.95
C GLN A 243 -23.33 0.64 27.42
N GLY A 244 -23.27 -0.35 26.53
CA GLY A 244 -22.81 -1.71 26.84
C GLY A 244 -21.38 -1.71 27.38
N VAL A 245 -20.47 -1.05 26.67
CA VAL A 245 -19.07 -0.90 27.07
C VAL A 245 -18.93 -0.16 28.40
N SER A 246 -19.67 0.93 28.60
CA SER A 246 -19.64 1.68 29.87
C SER A 246 -20.24 0.91 31.06
N GLY A 247 -21.01 -0.15 30.80
CA GLY A 247 -21.73 -0.92 31.82
C GLY A 247 -20.92 -2.02 32.50
N SER A 248 -19.81 -2.46 31.89
CA SER A 248 -18.95 -3.54 32.39
C SER A 248 -17.47 -3.12 32.29
N GLU A 249 -16.72 -3.22 33.38
CA GLU A 249 -15.30 -2.84 33.47
C GLU A 249 -14.42 -3.63 32.46
N TYR A 250 -14.86 -4.83 32.09
CA TYR A 250 -14.14 -5.75 31.21
C TYR A 250 -14.75 -5.82 29.81
N ALA A 251 -15.56 -4.83 29.42
CA ALA A 251 -16.12 -4.75 28.09
C ALA A 251 -15.20 -4.02 27.09
N MET A 252 -15.23 -4.48 25.85
CA MET A 252 -14.67 -3.81 24.68
C MET A 252 -15.76 -3.61 23.62
N GLY A 253 -15.66 -2.52 22.87
CA GLY A 253 -16.38 -2.39 21.61
C GLY A 253 -15.64 -1.55 20.59
N TYR A 254 -16.27 -1.36 19.44
CA TYR A 254 -15.80 -0.45 18.41
C TYR A 254 -16.92 0.50 17.98
N LEU A 255 -16.56 1.75 17.71
CA LEU A 255 -17.48 2.83 17.37
C LEU A 255 -16.95 3.64 16.18
N PRO A 256 -17.80 4.25 15.35
CA PRO A 256 -17.35 5.27 14.42
C PRO A 256 -16.64 6.42 15.14
N PHE A 257 -15.52 6.89 14.61
CA PHE A 257 -14.73 7.96 15.22
C PHE A 257 -15.55 9.25 15.45
N ALA A 258 -16.45 9.58 14.51
CA ALA A 258 -17.35 10.72 14.64
C ALA A 258 -18.31 10.60 15.84
N TYR A 259 -18.74 9.38 16.18
CA TYR A 259 -19.55 9.15 17.37
C TYR A 259 -18.73 9.37 18.64
N TYR A 260 -17.54 8.77 18.71
CA TYR A 260 -16.66 8.86 19.88
C TYR A 260 -16.26 10.32 20.17
N THR A 261 -15.84 11.07 19.17
CA THR A 261 -15.43 12.48 19.32
C THR A 261 -16.55 13.40 19.80
N ASN A 262 -17.81 13.07 19.50
CA ASN A 262 -18.98 13.79 20.02
C ASN A 262 -19.39 13.34 21.43
N ASN A 263 -18.92 12.17 21.89
CA ASN A 263 -19.27 11.57 23.18
C ASN A 263 -18.04 11.02 23.94
N PRO A 264 -16.94 11.78 24.08
CA PRO A 264 -15.66 11.24 24.53
C PRO A 264 -15.66 10.83 26.02
N ASP A 265 -16.60 11.34 26.81
CA ASP A 265 -16.71 11.06 28.24
C ASP A 265 -17.43 9.73 28.55
N THR A 266 -18.08 9.10 27.57
CA THR A 266 -18.93 7.92 27.80
C THR A 266 -18.11 6.63 27.93
N VAL A 267 -17.00 6.53 27.21
CA VAL A 267 -16.12 5.36 27.11
C VAL A 267 -14.68 5.81 26.87
N LYS A 268 -13.71 4.98 27.24
CA LYS A 268 -12.29 5.25 27.01
C LYS A 268 -11.87 4.69 25.66
N ALA A 269 -11.25 5.49 24.80
CA ALA A 269 -10.65 4.99 23.57
C ALA A 269 -9.27 4.37 23.83
N LEU A 270 -8.97 3.29 23.12
CA LEU A 270 -7.64 2.69 23.09
C LEU A 270 -6.81 3.26 21.94
N SER A 271 -5.53 3.46 22.20
CA SER A 271 -4.56 3.68 21.12
C SER A 271 -4.28 2.35 20.40
N ILE A 272 -4.12 2.39 19.08
CA ILE A 272 -3.90 1.18 18.27
C ILE A 272 -2.45 1.12 17.84
N SER A 273 -1.77 0.01 18.11
CA SER A 273 -0.44 -0.25 17.56
C SER A 273 -0.51 -1.30 16.44
N GLU A 274 0.28 -1.09 15.40
CA GLU A 274 0.54 -2.08 14.37
C GLU A 274 1.97 -2.64 14.55
N SER A 275 2.25 -3.82 14.00
CA SER A 275 3.53 -4.51 14.22
C SER A 275 4.73 -3.64 13.80
N GLY A 276 5.46 -3.12 14.79
CA GLY A 276 6.62 -2.26 14.57
C GLY A 276 6.38 -0.76 14.78
N SER A 277 5.13 -0.32 14.94
CA SER A 277 4.76 1.07 15.22
C SER A 277 4.40 1.30 16.68
N GLY A 278 4.60 2.51 17.18
CA GLY A 278 4.05 2.93 18.47
C GLY A 278 2.52 3.01 18.44
N PRO A 279 1.85 2.92 19.60
CA PRO A 279 0.40 3.07 19.65
C PRO A 279 -0.03 4.48 19.22
N VAL A 280 -1.01 4.55 18.32
CA VAL A 280 -1.57 5.80 17.78
C VAL A 280 -2.95 6.04 18.35
N GLU A 281 -3.16 7.21 18.95
CA GLU A 281 -4.47 7.62 19.47
C GLU A 281 -5.45 7.90 18.31
N PRO A 282 -6.74 7.54 18.48
CA PRO A 282 -7.78 7.96 17.55
C PRO A 282 -7.91 9.47 17.61
N SER A 283 -7.57 10.14 16.51
CA SER A 283 -7.60 11.59 16.40
C SER A 283 -8.02 12.00 15.00
N LEU A 284 -8.54 13.24 14.87
CA LEU A 284 -8.93 13.77 13.57
C LEU A 284 -7.72 13.87 12.63
N GLU A 285 -6.58 14.30 13.17
CA GLU A 285 -5.31 14.40 12.46
C GLU A 285 -4.79 13.02 12.05
N GLY A 286 -4.78 12.04 12.96
CA GLY A 286 -4.39 10.67 12.66
C GLY A 286 -5.31 10.01 11.63
N ALA A 287 -6.61 10.26 11.71
CA ALA A 287 -7.56 9.79 10.71
C ALA A 287 -7.28 10.43 9.34
N GLN A 288 -7.17 11.77 9.26
CA GLN A 288 -6.98 12.49 7.99
C GLN A 288 -5.64 12.19 7.32
N SER A 289 -4.57 12.02 8.10
CA SER A 289 -3.24 11.69 7.59
C SER A 289 -3.09 10.23 7.17
N GLY A 290 -4.02 9.36 7.60
CA GLY A 290 -3.91 7.90 7.41
C GLY A 290 -2.99 7.21 8.43
N ASN A 291 -2.42 7.95 9.37
CA ASN A 291 -1.50 7.41 10.38
C ASN A 291 -2.21 6.61 11.49
N TYR A 292 -3.54 6.73 11.61
CA TYR A 292 -4.31 5.92 12.54
C TYR A 292 -4.68 4.58 11.89
N PRO A 293 -4.29 3.41 12.47
CA PRO A 293 -4.37 2.11 11.78
C PRO A 293 -5.78 1.68 11.33
N LEU A 294 -6.83 2.17 12.02
CA LEU A 294 -8.22 1.89 11.67
C LEU A 294 -8.89 3.06 10.95
N ALA A 295 -8.11 3.91 10.28
CA ALA A 295 -8.62 4.93 9.35
C ALA A 295 -8.39 4.52 7.90
N ARG A 296 -9.30 4.90 7.02
CA ARG A 296 -9.14 4.76 5.58
C ARG A 296 -9.75 5.91 4.80
N PRO A 297 -9.13 6.30 3.68
CA PRO A 297 -9.62 7.36 2.82
C PRO A 297 -10.80 6.89 1.96
N LEU A 298 -11.81 7.75 1.82
CA LEU A 298 -12.98 7.50 0.97
C LEU A 298 -12.92 8.39 -0.27
N PHE A 299 -13.06 7.75 -1.42
CA PHE A 299 -13.04 8.37 -2.73
C PHE A 299 -14.28 7.99 -3.55
N PHE A 300 -14.54 8.78 -4.58
CA PHE A 300 -15.18 8.25 -5.78
C PHE A 300 -14.43 8.69 -7.04
N TYR A 301 -14.58 7.91 -8.10
CA TYR A 301 -13.94 8.12 -9.40
C TYR A 301 -15.00 8.25 -10.47
N ALA A 302 -14.97 9.33 -11.27
CA ALA A 302 -15.89 9.51 -12.39
C ALA A 302 -15.22 9.11 -13.70
N ASN A 303 -15.98 8.46 -14.59
CA ASN A 303 -15.52 8.18 -15.95
C ASN A 303 -15.55 9.49 -16.77
N MET A 304 -14.38 10.03 -17.16
CA MET A 304 -14.30 11.36 -17.79
C MET A 304 -15.15 11.48 -19.07
N ASN A 305 -15.19 10.45 -19.92
CA ASN A 305 -16.01 10.49 -21.13
C ASN A 305 -17.51 10.64 -20.81
N LYS A 306 -17.98 9.97 -19.75
CA LYS A 306 -19.37 10.06 -19.31
C LYS A 306 -19.64 11.37 -18.60
N LEU A 307 -18.69 11.85 -17.79
CA LEU A 307 -18.73 13.16 -17.15
C LEU A 307 -18.93 14.28 -18.17
N GLN A 308 -18.16 14.27 -19.27
CA GLN A 308 -18.28 15.24 -20.35
C GLN A 308 -19.62 15.13 -21.11
N ALA A 309 -20.15 13.91 -21.27
CA ALA A 309 -21.36 13.67 -22.05
C ALA A 309 -22.66 13.96 -21.29
N LYS A 310 -22.67 13.88 -19.95
CA LYS A 310 -23.88 13.89 -19.12
C LYS A 310 -23.93 15.13 -18.22
N THR A 311 -24.65 16.17 -18.62
CA THR A 311 -24.85 17.38 -17.78
C THR A 311 -25.45 17.05 -16.41
N HIS A 312 -26.39 16.11 -16.32
CA HIS A 312 -26.97 15.70 -15.04
C HIS A 312 -25.96 15.00 -14.12
N LEU A 313 -24.94 14.34 -14.67
CA LEU A 313 -23.83 13.75 -13.91
C LEU A 313 -22.89 14.83 -13.36
N GLN A 314 -22.61 15.87 -14.15
CA GLN A 314 -21.79 17.01 -13.72
C GLN A 314 -22.42 17.72 -12.52
N GLU A 315 -23.71 18.02 -12.61
CA GLU A 315 -24.46 18.68 -11.53
C GLU A 315 -24.58 17.78 -10.30
N PHE A 316 -24.76 16.47 -10.47
CA PHE A 316 -24.76 15.53 -9.35
C PHE A 316 -23.39 15.45 -8.66
N ILE A 317 -22.28 15.35 -9.40
CA ILE A 317 -20.94 15.31 -8.82
C ILE A 317 -20.63 16.62 -8.11
N ARG A 318 -21.00 17.76 -8.70
CA ARG A 318 -20.88 19.07 -8.04
C ARG A 318 -21.63 19.10 -6.71
N TYR A 319 -22.87 18.59 -6.71
CA TYR A 319 -23.66 18.49 -5.49
C TYR A 319 -23.00 17.57 -4.47
N TYR A 320 -22.57 16.38 -4.86
CA TYR A 320 -21.86 15.42 -4.00
C TYR A 320 -20.64 16.07 -3.33
N ILE A 321 -19.78 16.73 -4.11
CA ILE A 321 -18.59 17.41 -3.58
C ILE A 321 -18.95 18.46 -2.52
N ASN A 322 -20.01 19.26 -2.74
CA ASN A 322 -20.44 20.26 -1.75
C ASN A 322 -21.11 19.64 -0.50
N GLU A 323 -21.70 18.46 -0.65
CA GLU A 323 -22.32 17.73 0.45
C GLU A 323 -21.29 17.02 1.35
N ALA A 324 -20.09 16.74 0.81
CA ALA A 324 -19.02 16.01 1.50
C ALA A 324 -18.49 16.71 2.77
N GLU A 325 -18.61 18.03 2.88
CA GLU A 325 -18.21 18.81 4.07
C GLU A 325 -19.35 19.01 5.09
N LYS A 326 -20.56 18.48 4.85
CA LYS A 326 -21.72 18.77 5.70
C LYS A 326 -21.77 17.89 6.94
N ASP A 327 -22.30 18.47 8.03
CA ASP A 327 -22.39 17.84 9.35
C ASP A 327 -23.10 16.48 9.37
N TYR A 328 -24.00 16.19 8.44
CA TYR A 328 -24.68 14.88 8.40
C TYR A 328 -23.75 13.73 8.00
N VAL A 329 -22.64 14.02 7.31
CA VAL A 329 -21.59 13.01 7.05
C VAL A 329 -21.04 12.48 8.38
N ALA A 330 -20.85 13.35 9.37
CA ALA A 330 -20.48 12.95 10.72
C ALA A 330 -21.68 12.42 11.54
N ASN A 331 -22.77 13.16 11.58
CA ASN A 331 -23.85 12.94 12.56
C ASN A 331 -24.87 11.88 12.16
N GLU A 332 -25.03 11.59 10.86
CA GLU A 332 -25.97 10.59 10.35
C GLU A 332 -25.25 9.37 9.75
N ILE A 333 -24.08 9.55 9.14
CA ILE A 333 -23.33 8.47 8.47
C ILE A 333 -22.18 7.95 9.34
N GLY A 334 -21.56 8.80 10.17
CA GLY A 334 -20.48 8.41 11.08
C GLY A 334 -19.06 8.62 10.56
N TYR A 335 -18.89 9.34 9.44
CA TYR A 335 -17.57 9.62 8.83
C TYR A 335 -17.06 11.01 9.14
N VAL A 336 -15.74 11.19 9.03
CA VAL A 336 -15.11 12.51 9.10
C VAL A 336 -15.41 13.27 7.80
N PRO A 337 -16.10 14.42 7.85
CA PRO A 337 -16.41 15.20 6.66
C PRO A 337 -15.15 15.74 5.96
N SER A 338 -15.26 15.98 4.66
CA SER A 338 -14.21 16.65 3.89
C SER A 338 -13.96 18.07 4.40
N SER A 339 -12.72 18.55 4.30
CA SER A 339 -12.40 19.96 4.55
C SER A 339 -12.87 20.84 3.38
N SER A 340 -13.09 22.13 3.64
CA SER A 340 -13.47 23.08 2.59
C SER A 340 -12.38 23.25 1.51
N ASP A 341 -11.10 23.14 1.88
CA ASP A 341 -9.98 23.18 0.93
C ASP A 341 -10.05 21.98 -0.03
N MET A 342 -10.37 20.80 0.49
CA MET A 342 -10.54 19.59 -0.32
C MET A 342 -11.79 19.65 -1.19
N VAL A 343 -12.87 20.27 -0.71
CA VAL A 343 -14.07 20.57 -1.52
C VAL A 343 -13.70 21.49 -2.69
N GLU A 344 -12.94 22.55 -2.45
CA GLU A 344 -12.48 23.47 -3.51
C GLU A 344 -11.59 22.74 -4.53
N GLN A 345 -10.66 21.90 -4.08
CA GLN A 345 -9.83 21.07 -4.94
C GLN A 345 -10.65 20.10 -5.79
N ASN A 346 -11.62 19.39 -5.19
CA ASN A 346 -12.51 18.50 -5.92
C ASN A 346 -13.36 19.26 -6.96
N LEU A 347 -13.81 20.47 -6.65
CA LEU A 347 -14.52 21.30 -7.64
C LEU A 347 -13.62 21.68 -8.81
N ALA A 348 -12.34 21.96 -8.56
CA ALA A 348 -11.37 22.20 -9.63
C ALA A 348 -11.16 20.94 -10.49
N ASN A 349 -11.00 19.77 -9.87
CA ASN A 349 -10.92 18.47 -10.57
C ASN A 349 -12.15 18.22 -11.44
N LEU A 350 -13.34 18.56 -10.94
CA LEU A 350 -14.60 18.46 -11.67
C LEU A 350 -14.58 19.34 -12.92
N GLU A 351 -14.23 20.63 -12.79
CA GLU A 351 -14.17 21.54 -13.94
C GLU A 351 -13.14 21.08 -14.99
N ALA A 352 -11.96 20.65 -14.56
CA ALA A 352 -10.95 20.09 -15.44
C ALA A 352 -11.46 18.84 -16.15
N GLY A 353 -12.16 17.95 -15.45
CA GLY A 353 -12.76 16.74 -16.02
C GLY A 353 -13.86 17.05 -17.03
N ILE A 354 -14.69 18.07 -16.78
CA ILE A 354 -15.71 18.57 -17.71
C ILE A 354 -15.06 19.15 -18.97
N ALA A 355 -13.95 19.88 -18.82
CA ALA A 355 -13.20 20.44 -19.94
C ALA A 355 -12.40 19.39 -20.74
N GLY A 356 -12.17 18.20 -20.15
CA GLY A 356 -11.26 17.19 -20.72
C GLY A 356 -9.79 17.52 -20.54
N GLU A 357 -9.50 18.38 -19.56
CA GLU A 357 -8.18 18.86 -19.21
C GLU A 357 -7.64 18.16 -17.94
N TYR A 358 -8.47 17.33 -17.29
CA TYR A 358 -8.05 16.50 -16.17
C TYR A 358 -7.24 15.31 -16.67
N GLU A 359 -6.08 15.10 -16.06
CA GLU A 359 -5.28 13.90 -16.20
C GLU A 359 -4.94 13.38 -14.80
N PHE A 360 -5.22 12.09 -14.54
CA PHE A 360 -4.98 11.51 -13.23
C PHE A 360 -3.47 11.55 -12.93
N GLY A 361 -3.12 12.17 -11.81
CA GLY A 361 -1.74 12.43 -11.43
C GLY A 361 -1.07 13.63 -12.10
N SER A 362 -1.79 14.45 -12.89
CA SER A 362 -1.28 15.71 -13.46
C SER A 362 -1.43 16.90 -12.51
N GLU A 363 -0.57 17.92 -12.64
CA GLU A 363 -0.52 19.10 -11.77
C GLU A 363 -1.85 19.86 -11.57
N ASN A 364 -2.77 19.79 -12.53
CA ASN A 364 -4.09 20.41 -12.45
C ASN A 364 -5.14 19.57 -11.70
N SER A 365 -4.78 18.36 -11.32
CA SER A 365 -5.60 17.40 -10.59
C SER A 365 -5.24 17.35 -9.11
N GLY A 366 -4.65 18.42 -8.56
CA GLY A 366 -4.23 18.50 -7.15
C GLY A 366 -3.37 17.34 -6.63
N GLY A 367 -2.81 16.54 -7.53
CA GLY A 367 -1.65 15.69 -7.34
C GLY A 367 -0.63 16.16 -8.37
N SER A 368 0.37 16.91 -7.91
CA SER A 368 1.40 17.53 -8.74
C SER A 368 2.03 16.56 -9.77
N SER A 369 1.88 16.82 -11.06
CA SER A 369 2.87 16.45 -12.08
C SER A 369 3.05 17.58 -13.08
N GLU A 370 3.99 18.47 -12.76
CA GLU A 370 4.88 19.09 -13.75
C GLU A 370 5.49 17.92 -14.53
N THR A 371 5.69 18.03 -15.85
CA THR A 371 6.59 17.08 -16.52
C THR A 371 7.95 17.19 -15.85
N LEU A 372 8.29 16.21 -15.02
CA LEU A 372 9.48 16.28 -14.20
C LEU A 372 10.68 16.11 -15.13
N SER A 373 11.55 17.11 -15.10
CA SER A 373 12.74 17.14 -15.93
C SER A 373 13.91 17.66 -15.10
N GLY A 374 15.09 17.10 -15.33
CA GLY A 374 16.28 17.46 -14.58
C GLY A 374 17.16 16.27 -14.27
N ASP A 375 18.34 16.56 -13.74
CA ASP A 375 19.33 15.53 -13.42
C ASP A 375 19.25 15.14 -11.93
N ILE A 376 19.33 13.83 -11.68
CA ILE A 376 19.54 13.21 -10.37
C ILE A 376 20.90 12.52 -10.37
N ARG A 377 21.79 12.96 -9.48
CA ARG A 377 23.13 12.38 -9.28
C ARG A 377 23.14 11.51 -8.04
N ILE A 378 23.48 10.24 -8.20
CA ILE A 378 23.51 9.24 -7.12
C ILE A 378 24.93 8.66 -7.06
N SER A 379 25.57 8.74 -5.91
CA SER A 379 26.91 8.20 -5.65
C SER A 379 26.89 7.18 -4.52
N GLY A 380 28.03 6.54 -4.23
CA GLY A 380 28.21 5.80 -2.99
C GLY A 380 28.33 4.27 -3.17
N SER A 381 27.67 3.52 -2.28
CA SER A 381 27.83 2.07 -2.10
C SER A 381 27.61 1.27 -3.40
N SER A 382 28.58 0.42 -3.74
CA SER A 382 28.50 -0.57 -4.82
C SER A 382 27.42 -1.62 -4.57
N THR A 383 27.07 -1.85 -3.31
CA THR A 383 26.01 -2.79 -2.90
C THR A 383 24.62 -2.24 -3.14
N VAL A 384 24.39 -0.96 -2.86
CA VAL A 384 23.08 -0.34 -3.06
C VAL A 384 22.87 0.04 -4.54
N TYR A 385 23.96 0.17 -5.30
CA TYR A 385 23.94 0.53 -6.72
C TYR A 385 22.93 -0.27 -7.58
N PRO A 386 22.82 -1.62 -7.47
CA PRO A 386 21.85 -2.40 -8.25
C PRO A 386 20.38 -2.03 -7.94
N VAL A 387 20.07 -1.68 -6.70
CA VAL A 387 18.73 -1.19 -6.31
C VAL A 387 18.48 0.16 -6.94
N ALA A 388 19.38 1.12 -6.72
CA ALA A 388 19.27 2.46 -7.29
C ALA A 388 19.15 2.41 -8.82
N GLN A 389 19.94 1.57 -9.50
CA GLN A 389 19.87 1.41 -10.95
C GLN A 389 18.52 0.84 -11.40
N THR A 390 17.97 -0.12 -10.67
CA THR A 390 16.68 -0.74 -11.01
C THR A 390 15.52 0.21 -10.78
N VAL A 391 15.49 0.90 -9.65
CA VAL A 391 14.50 1.92 -9.34
C VAL A 391 14.56 3.07 -10.35
N SER A 392 15.75 3.60 -10.66
CA SER A 392 15.91 4.65 -11.67
C SER A 392 15.39 4.23 -13.04
N ARG A 393 15.68 3.00 -13.48
CA ARG A 393 15.18 2.47 -14.76
C ARG A 393 13.65 2.33 -14.78
N ARG A 394 13.06 1.88 -13.67
CA ARG A 394 11.61 1.74 -13.53
C ARG A 394 10.91 3.09 -13.46
N PHE A 395 11.52 4.08 -12.80
CA PHE A 395 11.06 5.47 -12.77
C PHE A 395 11.08 6.13 -14.16
N GLN A 396 12.04 5.77 -15.02
CA GLN A 396 12.08 6.20 -16.43
C GLN A 396 11.27 5.30 -17.37
N SER A 397 10.58 4.27 -16.86
CA SER A 397 9.79 3.38 -17.70
C SER A 397 8.60 4.14 -18.30
N PRO A 398 8.23 3.89 -19.57
CA PRO A 398 6.99 4.42 -20.15
C PRO A 398 5.73 4.01 -19.36
N ASP A 399 5.82 2.96 -18.53
CA ASP A 399 4.76 2.52 -17.63
C ASP A 399 4.54 3.46 -16.43
N PHE A 400 5.43 4.45 -16.23
CA PHE A 400 5.37 5.50 -15.22
C PHE A 400 5.41 6.87 -15.91
N ALA A 401 4.26 7.32 -16.41
CA ALA A 401 4.13 8.52 -17.23
C ALA A 401 4.51 9.82 -16.46
N GLY A 402 5.16 10.77 -17.14
CA GLY A 402 5.51 12.09 -16.58
C GLY A 402 6.97 12.26 -16.14
N HIS A 403 7.81 11.23 -16.29
CA HIS A 403 9.19 11.18 -15.73
C HIS A 403 10.29 10.94 -16.78
N GLU A 404 9.92 10.89 -18.07
CA GLU A 404 10.81 10.51 -19.19
C GLU A 404 12.01 11.46 -19.36
N ASP A 405 11.85 12.72 -18.95
CA ASP A 405 12.86 13.77 -19.04
C ASP A 405 13.73 13.91 -17.77
N VAL A 406 13.54 13.05 -16.77
CA VAL A 406 14.45 12.94 -15.62
C VAL A 406 15.65 12.07 -16.01
N SER A 407 16.85 12.60 -15.84
CA SER A 407 18.10 11.93 -16.18
C SER A 407 18.83 11.46 -14.91
N PHE A 408 19.42 10.28 -14.95
CA PHE A 408 20.14 9.71 -13.82
C PHE A 408 21.64 9.54 -14.13
N ASN A 409 22.48 9.96 -13.19
CA ASN A 409 23.91 9.71 -13.20
C ASN A 409 24.31 8.95 -11.93
N LEU A 410 24.57 7.65 -12.09
CA LEU A 410 24.93 6.75 -10.98
C LEU A 410 26.42 6.41 -11.02
N THR A 411 27.12 6.60 -9.90
CA THR A 411 28.52 6.22 -9.71
C THR A 411 28.67 5.21 -8.56
N ARG A 412 29.79 4.47 -8.55
CA ARG A 412 30.17 3.53 -7.49
C ARG A 412 31.45 4.03 -6.82
N ASP A 413 31.29 4.76 -5.73
CA ASP A 413 32.39 5.43 -5.03
C ASP A 413 32.68 4.78 -3.66
N GLY A 414 31.90 3.75 -3.30
CA GLY A 414 31.85 3.17 -1.95
C GLY A 414 31.11 4.07 -0.96
N SER A 415 30.58 3.54 0.14
CA SER A 415 29.84 4.34 1.14
C SER A 415 30.64 5.56 1.62
N SER A 416 31.82 5.29 2.20
CA SER A 416 32.70 6.32 2.78
C SER A 416 33.30 7.25 1.72
N GLY A 417 33.72 6.68 0.58
CA GLY A 417 34.28 7.46 -0.52
C GLY A 417 33.22 8.38 -1.16
N GLY A 418 31.99 7.91 -1.28
CA GLY A 418 30.83 8.69 -1.73
C GLY A 418 30.50 9.84 -0.78
N PHE A 419 30.45 9.58 0.54
CA PHE A 419 30.29 10.65 1.53
C PHE A 419 31.40 11.69 1.44
N GLU A 420 32.66 11.25 1.54
CA GLU A 420 33.82 12.15 1.64
C GLU A 420 34.06 12.98 0.38
N ASN A 421 33.98 12.35 -0.79
CA ASN A 421 34.47 12.94 -2.04
C ASN A 421 33.36 13.48 -2.96
N VAL A 422 32.09 13.15 -2.71
CA VAL A 422 30.99 13.50 -3.63
C VAL A 422 29.81 14.15 -2.90
N PHE A 423 29.25 13.49 -1.89
CA PHE A 423 28.02 13.94 -1.24
C PHE A 423 28.23 15.13 -0.30
N ILE A 424 29.19 15.06 0.62
CA ILE A 424 29.51 16.17 1.54
C ILE A 424 29.96 17.43 0.78
N PRO A 425 30.78 17.34 -0.28
CA PRO A 425 31.06 18.47 -1.16
C PRO A 425 29.83 19.06 -1.88
N GLY A 426 28.72 18.32 -1.93
CA GLY A 426 27.48 18.72 -2.61
C GLY A 426 27.43 18.35 -4.10
N ASP A 427 28.29 17.45 -4.58
CA ASP A 427 28.36 17.06 -6.00
C ASP A 427 27.31 16.01 -6.37
N SER A 428 26.79 15.23 -5.43
CA SER A 428 25.65 14.30 -5.62
C SER A 428 24.40 14.74 -4.88
N ASP A 429 23.24 14.29 -5.36
CA ASP A 429 21.94 14.52 -4.74
C ASP A 429 21.63 13.47 -3.68
N ILE A 430 22.05 12.22 -3.95
CA ILE A 430 21.88 11.06 -3.10
C ILE A 430 23.24 10.38 -2.88
N ASN A 431 23.51 9.94 -1.65
CA ASN A 431 24.57 8.99 -1.34
C ASN A 431 23.99 7.65 -0.88
N ASN A 432 24.15 6.63 -1.71
CA ASN A 432 23.90 5.25 -1.37
C ASN A 432 24.88 4.77 -0.30
N SER A 433 24.40 4.06 0.73
CA SER A 433 25.27 3.54 1.78
C SER A 433 24.84 2.17 2.29
N SER A 434 25.82 1.28 2.49
CA SER A 434 25.65 -0.03 3.13
C SER A 434 26.04 0.00 4.62
N ARG A 435 25.99 1.19 5.23
CA ARG A 435 26.18 1.46 6.65
C ARG A 435 25.49 2.77 7.04
N PRO A 436 25.18 2.97 8.34
CA PRO A 436 24.78 4.28 8.82
C PRO A 436 25.84 5.35 8.52
N ILE A 437 25.38 6.57 8.26
CA ILE A 437 26.26 7.74 8.21
C ILE A 437 26.85 7.98 9.61
N SER A 438 28.14 8.31 9.68
CA SER A 438 28.79 8.57 10.96
C SER A 438 28.47 9.98 11.48
N GLN A 439 28.51 10.18 12.80
CA GLN A 439 28.34 11.52 13.40
C GLN A 439 29.33 12.56 12.87
N GLU A 440 30.56 12.14 12.55
CA GLU A 440 31.56 13.02 11.94
C GLU A 440 31.14 13.43 10.52
N GLU A 441 30.61 12.51 9.72
CA GLU A 441 30.07 12.81 8.39
C GLU A 441 28.83 13.70 8.46
N VAL A 442 27.91 13.45 9.40
CA VAL A 442 26.75 14.33 9.64
C VAL A 442 27.20 15.75 9.99
N GLN A 443 28.15 15.90 10.91
CA GLN A 443 28.69 17.21 11.26
C GLN A 443 29.35 17.88 10.05
N ARG A 444 30.05 17.12 9.20
CA ARG A 444 30.63 17.65 7.96
C ARG A 444 29.57 18.08 6.94
N CYS A 445 28.42 17.38 6.83
CA CYS A 445 27.28 17.84 6.03
C CYS A 445 26.78 19.20 6.55
N ARG A 446 26.58 19.31 7.88
CA ARG A 446 26.14 20.55 8.54
C ARG A 446 27.13 21.70 8.34
N ASP A 447 28.43 21.42 8.44
CA ASP A 447 29.49 22.39 8.16
C ASP A 447 29.50 22.84 6.69
N ASN A 448 29.01 22.00 5.76
CA ASN A 448 28.78 22.33 4.35
C ASN A 448 27.36 22.89 4.09
N GLY A 449 26.57 23.12 5.14
CA GLY A 449 25.33 23.88 5.08
C GLY A 449 24.08 23.09 4.71
N PHE A 450 24.07 21.76 4.89
CA PHE A 450 22.86 20.95 4.71
C PHE A 450 22.78 19.80 5.73
N GLU A 451 21.56 19.35 6.04
CA GLU A 451 21.31 18.12 6.80
C GLU A 451 21.21 16.93 5.83
N PRO A 452 21.81 15.76 6.14
CA PRO A 452 21.56 14.54 5.38
C PRO A 452 20.24 13.90 5.83
N VAL A 453 19.31 13.66 4.90
CA VAL A 453 18.06 12.95 5.18
C VAL A 453 18.26 11.45 4.96
N GLU A 454 18.09 10.64 5.99
CA GLU A 454 18.32 9.18 5.95
C GLU A 454 17.08 8.42 5.48
N PHE A 455 17.31 7.41 4.64
CA PHE A 455 16.29 6.47 4.20
C PHE A 455 16.83 5.03 4.25
N PHE A 456 16.20 4.14 5.02
CA PHE A 456 16.52 2.70 5.04
C PHE A 456 15.72 1.96 3.98
N ILE A 457 16.35 1.25 3.07
CA ILE A 457 15.67 0.72 1.86
C ILE A 457 15.64 -0.80 1.72
N ALA A 458 16.49 -1.52 2.45
CA ALA A 458 16.54 -2.97 2.41
C ALA A 458 17.55 -3.47 3.44
N GLN A 459 17.53 -4.77 3.71
CA GLN A 459 18.63 -5.46 4.37
C GLN A 459 19.35 -6.37 3.38
N ASP A 460 20.68 -6.29 3.34
CA ASP A 460 21.52 -7.27 2.65
C ASP A 460 22.00 -8.32 3.66
N ALA A 461 21.99 -9.60 3.29
CA ALA A 461 22.44 -10.68 4.14
C ALA A 461 23.06 -11.81 3.31
N LEU A 462 24.21 -12.32 3.78
CA LEU A 462 24.91 -13.45 3.16
C LEU A 462 24.74 -14.71 4.00
N THR A 463 24.33 -15.80 3.36
CA THR A 463 24.24 -17.12 3.99
C THR A 463 25.48 -17.92 3.69
N ILE A 464 26.16 -18.41 4.74
CA ILE A 464 27.23 -19.41 4.58
C ILE A 464 26.59 -20.78 4.47
N VAL A 465 26.94 -21.50 3.41
CA VAL A 465 26.35 -22.78 3.08
C VAL A 465 27.39 -23.87 2.92
N VAL A 466 27.01 -25.09 3.29
CA VAL A 466 27.78 -26.31 3.11
C VAL A 466 26.88 -27.40 2.54
N ASN A 467 27.48 -28.55 2.21
CA ASN A 467 26.72 -29.70 1.77
C ASN A 467 25.70 -30.15 2.82
N ASN A 468 24.53 -30.63 2.38
CA ASN A 468 23.52 -31.19 3.28
C ASN A 468 24.01 -32.40 4.09
N ASN A 469 25.06 -33.10 3.66
CA ASN A 469 25.64 -34.23 4.38
C ASN A 469 26.81 -33.82 5.32
N ALA A 470 27.14 -32.53 5.42
CA ALA A 470 28.18 -32.03 6.31
C ALA A 470 27.67 -31.96 7.78
N ASP A 471 27.33 -33.12 8.36
CA ASP A 471 26.83 -33.25 9.73
C ASP A 471 27.87 -32.87 10.81
N TRP A 472 29.12 -32.69 10.40
CA TRP A 472 30.24 -32.33 11.27
C TRP A 472 30.37 -30.80 11.48
N LEU A 473 29.62 -29.98 10.74
CA LEU A 473 29.66 -28.52 10.83
C LEU A 473 28.24 -27.94 10.87
N ASP A 474 27.85 -27.40 12.02
CA ASP A 474 26.55 -26.72 12.23
C ASP A 474 26.70 -25.20 12.38
N SER A 475 27.89 -24.75 12.80
CA SER A 475 28.18 -23.34 13.00
C SER A 475 29.64 -23.02 12.68
N ILE A 476 29.91 -21.76 12.35
CA ILE A 476 31.26 -21.27 12.08
C ILE A 476 31.45 -19.87 12.66
N SER A 477 32.65 -19.60 13.18
CA SER A 477 33.01 -18.25 13.62
C SER A 477 33.48 -17.40 12.44
N LEU A 478 33.30 -16.08 12.51
CA LEU A 478 33.88 -15.17 11.50
C LEU A 478 35.42 -15.26 11.45
N GLU A 479 36.08 -15.64 12.55
CA GLU A 479 37.53 -15.88 12.58
C GLU A 479 37.93 -17.09 11.73
N ASP A 480 37.23 -18.21 11.89
CA ASP A 480 37.46 -19.42 11.10
C ASP A 480 37.11 -19.19 9.62
N LEU A 481 35.99 -18.51 9.37
CA LEU A 481 35.57 -18.16 8.02
C LEU A 481 36.61 -17.27 7.33
N LYS A 482 37.15 -16.27 8.04
CA LYS A 482 38.26 -15.45 7.56
C LYS A 482 39.51 -16.29 7.28
N ALA A 483 39.85 -17.25 8.14
CA ALA A 483 40.99 -18.13 7.94
C ALA A 483 40.82 -19.02 6.70
N ILE A 484 39.61 -19.52 6.42
CA ILE A 484 39.31 -20.33 5.24
C ILE A 484 39.46 -19.52 3.94
N TRP A 485 38.90 -18.31 3.91
CA TRP A 485 38.73 -17.53 2.68
C TRP A 485 39.87 -16.55 2.39
N SER A 486 40.70 -16.22 3.39
CA SER A 486 41.82 -15.29 3.22
C SER A 486 42.94 -15.89 2.37
N PRO A 487 43.52 -15.13 1.42
CA PRO A 487 44.71 -15.56 0.67
C PRO A 487 45.97 -15.66 1.53
N ASP A 488 45.98 -15.04 2.72
CA ASP A 488 47.15 -15.04 3.61
C ASP A 488 47.30 -16.36 4.39
N THR A 489 46.19 -17.07 4.62
CA THR A 489 46.13 -18.34 5.35
C THR A 489 45.92 -19.52 4.41
N ALA A 490 44.92 -19.44 3.53
CA ALA A 490 44.59 -20.41 2.48
C ALA A 490 44.81 -21.90 2.89
N PRO A 491 44.10 -22.40 3.92
CA PRO A 491 44.20 -23.79 4.35
C PRO A 491 43.86 -24.76 3.20
N GLU A 492 44.53 -25.91 3.16
CA GLU A 492 44.27 -26.94 2.14
C GLU A 492 43.18 -27.91 2.61
N THR A 493 43.13 -28.23 3.92
CA THR A 493 42.12 -29.11 4.52
C THR A 493 41.35 -28.44 5.66
N TRP A 494 40.17 -28.98 6.00
CA TRP A 494 39.38 -28.47 7.12
C TRP A 494 40.12 -28.59 8.46
N ALA A 495 40.93 -29.64 8.64
CA ALA A 495 41.77 -29.86 9.82
C ALA A 495 42.88 -28.81 10.02
N ASP A 496 43.30 -28.11 8.94
CA ASP A 496 44.27 -27.01 9.03
C ASP A 496 43.71 -25.79 9.78
N VAL A 497 42.38 -25.62 9.76
CA VAL A 497 41.66 -24.54 10.47
C VAL A 497 41.35 -24.96 11.89
N ASN A 498 40.73 -26.13 12.03
CA ASN A 498 40.35 -26.69 13.32
C ASN A 498 40.65 -28.19 13.32
N SER A 499 41.53 -28.63 14.23
CA SER A 499 41.98 -30.02 14.30
C SER A 499 40.89 -31.05 14.63
N ASP A 500 39.71 -30.60 15.07
CA ASP A 500 38.55 -31.46 15.31
C ASP A 500 37.69 -31.68 14.05
N TRP A 501 37.94 -30.94 12.97
CA TRP A 501 37.27 -31.10 11.67
C TRP A 501 37.97 -32.17 10.79
N PRO A 502 37.30 -32.67 9.73
CA PRO A 502 37.87 -33.68 8.84
C PRO A 502 39.20 -33.27 8.20
N ASP A 503 40.14 -34.20 8.04
CA ASP A 503 41.38 -33.98 7.28
C ASP A 503 41.13 -34.21 5.78
N GLU A 504 40.19 -33.43 5.23
CA GLU A 504 39.73 -33.52 3.85
C GLU A 504 39.86 -32.16 3.15
N PRO A 505 40.11 -32.13 1.83
CA PRO A 505 40.26 -30.87 1.09
C PRO A 505 39.01 -29.99 1.15
N ILE A 506 39.23 -28.67 1.10
CA ILE A 506 38.14 -27.67 1.07
C ILE A 506 37.84 -27.28 -0.39
N ASP A 507 36.60 -27.50 -0.83
CA ASP A 507 36.12 -26.98 -2.11
C ASP A 507 35.34 -25.69 -1.87
N LEU A 508 35.71 -24.58 -2.51
CA LEU A 508 35.12 -23.26 -2.26
C LEU A 508 34.36 -22.73 -3.47
N TYR A 509 33.12 -22.29 -3.27
CA TYR A 509 32.25 -21.74 -4.31
C TYR A 509 31.69 -20.38 -3.89
N GLY A 510 31.64 -19.42 -4.81
CA GLY A 510 31.16 -18.09 -4.47
C GLY A 510 30.75 -17.27 -5.68
N ALA A 511 30.29 -16.06 -5.39
CA ALA A 511 29.98 -15.08 -6.42
C ALA A 511 31.24 -14.69 -7.20
N ALA A 512 31.11 -14.45 -8.50
CA ALA A 512 32.21 -13.97 -9.33
C ALA A 512 32.75 -12.61 -8.85
N THR A 513 34.00 -12.29 -9.20
CA THR A 513 34.69 -11.05 -8.77
C THR A 513 34.07 -9.76 -9.30
N THR A 514 33.02 -9.86 -10.12
CA THR A 514 32.24 -8.77 -10.69
C THR A 514 30.91 -8.53 -9.97
N SER A 515 30.58 -9.37 -8.98
CA SER A 515 29.34 -9.32 -8.21
C SER A 515 29.48 -8.48 -6.93
N GLY A 516 28.44 -7.71 -6.59
CA GLY A 516 28.38 -6.98 -5.32
C GLY A 516 28.35 -7.90 -4.09
N THR A 517 27.83 -9.12 -4.23
CA THR A 517 27.89 -10.18 -3.21
C THR A 517 29.34 -10.56 -2.90
N PHE A 518 30.21 -10.58 -3.91
CA PHE A 518 31.64 -10.84 -3.74
C PHE A 518 32.34 -9.68 -3.02
N ASP A 519 32.07 -8.44 -3.44
CA ASP A 519 32.63 -7.25 -2.81
C ASP A 519 32.28 -7.23 -1.30
N TYR A 520 31.01 -7.50 -0.98
CA TYR A 520 30.57 -7.58 0.41
C TYR A 520 31.21 -8.71 1.19
N PHE A 521 31.19 -9.93 0.64
CA PHE A 521 31.71 -11.10 1.34
C PHE A 521 33.18 -10.89 1.73
N THR A 522 33.99 -10.38 0.80
CA THR A 522 35.41 -10.10 1.04
C THR A 522 35.64 -8.98 2.04
N GLU A 523 34.83 -7.92 2.00
CA GLU A 523 34.84 -6.86 3.02
C GLU A 523 34.47 -7.40 4.41
N ALA A 524 33.33 -8.08 4.53
CA ALA A 524 32.78 -8.52 5.81
C ALA A 524 33.59 -9.65 6.46
N VAL A 525 34.06 -10.62 5.67
CA VAL A 525 34.73 -11.82 6.16
C VAL A 525 36.24 -11.64 6.17
N VAL A 526 36.83 -11.20 5.06
CA VAL A 526 38.29 -11.07 4.94
C VAL A 526 38.77 -9.75 5.55
N GLY A 527 37.94 -8.71 5.54
CA GLY A 527 38.24 -7.38 6.07
C GLY A 527 38.78 -6.41 5.01
N GLU A 528 38.77 -6.80 3.74
CA GLU A 528 39.25 -5.99 2.62
C GLU A 528 38.50 -6.38 1.34
N GLU A 529 37.80 -5.42 0.73
CA GLU A 529 37.04 -5.62 -0.52
C GLU A 529 37.94 -6.16 -1.64
N GLY A 530 37.47 -7.20 -2.31
CA GLY A 530 38.15 -7.87 -3.42
C GLY A 530 39.30 -8.80 -3.01
N LYS A 531 39.63 -8.89 -1.72
CA LYS A 531 40.70 -9.76 -1.23
C LYS A 531 40.15 -11.12 -0.86
N ILE A 532 40.52 -12.14 -1.65
CA ILE A 532 40.16 -13.55 -1.44
C ILE A 532 41.28 -14.46 -1.97
N ARG A 533 41.32 -15.72 -1.54
CA ARG A 533 42.17 -16.76 -2.18
C ARG A 533 41.74 -17.02 -3.63
N GLU A 534 42.67 -17.46 -4.49
CA GLU A 534 42.45 -17.57 -5.95
C GLU A 534 41.86 -18.93 -6.41
N ASP A 535 41.79 -19.92 -5.52
CA ASP A 535 41.42 -21.31 -5.81
C ASP A 535 39.94 -21.65 -5.55
N PHE A 536 39.09 -20.63 -5.33
CA PHE A 536 37.63 -20.80 -5.29
C PHE A 536 37.02 -20.76 -6.70
N GLU A 537 35.87 -21.41 -6.88
CA GLU A 537 35.07 -21.36 -8.09
C GLU A 537 34.05 -20.21 -8.03
N GLY A 538 34.32 -19.12 -8.74
CA GLY A 538 33.44 -17.95 -8.86
C GLY A 538 32.46 -18.04 -10.03
N THR A 539 31.19 -17.68 -9.81
CA THR A 539 30.14 -17.64 -10.85
C THR A 539 29.14 -16.51 -10.62
N GLU A 540 28.47 -16.06 -11.69
CA GLU A 540 27.39 -15.05 -11.64
C GLU A 540 26.01 -15.66 -11.35
N GLN A 541 25.95 -16.98 -11.17
CA GLN A 541 24.71 -17.75 -11.05
C GLN A 541 24.68 -18.46 -9.69
N ASP A 542 23.79 -18.03 -8.81
CA ASP A 542 23.65 -18.56 -7.45
C ASP A 542 23.31 -20.06 -7.44
N ASP A 543 22.55 -20.53 -8.43
CA ASP A 543 22.24 -21.96 -8.58
C ASP A 543 23.46 -22.81 -8.91
N LEU A 544 24.47 -22.25 -9.57
CA LEU A 544 25.73 -22.94 -9.81
C LEU A 544 26.59 -22.99 -8.54
N ILE A 545 26.52 -21.97 -7.67
CA ILE A 545 27.17 -22.00 -6.35
C ILE A 545 26.54 -23.11 -5.49
N ALA A 546 25.21 -23.13 -5.38
CA ALA A 546 24.49 -24.16 -4.63
C ALA A 546 24.72 -25.57 -5.20
N GLN A 547 24.77 -25.72 -6.53
CA GLN A 547 25.11 -26.99 -7.18
C GLN A 547 26.55 -27.43 -6.88
N GLY A 548 27.51 -26.50 -6.89
CA GLY A 548 28.90 -26.77 -6.52
C GLY A 548 29.02 -27.27 -5.09
N VAL A 549 28.41 -26.56 -4.15
CA VAL A 549 28.40 -26.90 -2.72
C VAL A 549 27.70 -28.24 -2.46
N SER A 550 26.56 -28.50 -3.10
CA SER A 550 25.85 -29.79 -2.97
C SER A 550 26.59 -30.97 -3.61
N GLY A 551 27.56 -30.72 -4.48
CA GLY A 551 28.32 -31.74 -5.21
C GLY A 551 29.40 -32.46 -4.38
N SER A 552 29.88 -31.86 -3.29
CA SER A 552 30.97 -32.39 -2.45
C SER A 552 30.65 -32.20 -0.97
N GLU A 553 30.81 -33.24 -0.15
CA GLU A 553 30.55 -33.21 1.31
C GLU A 553 31.43 -32.18 2.05
N TYR A 554 32.59 -31.86 1.46
CA TYR A 554 33.59 -30.96 2.03
C TYR A 554 33.61 -29.59 1.33
N ALA A 555 32.54 -29.25 0.60
CA ALA A 555 32.40 -27.94 -0.03
C ALA A 555 31.72 -26.92 0.87
N MET A 556 32.15 -25.66 0.72
CA MET A 556 31.55 -24.48 1.32
C MET A 556 31.33 -23.40 0.26
N GLY A 557 30.28 -22.61 0.46
CA GLY A 557 30.09 -21.39 -0.31
C GLY A 557 29.33 -20.33 0.46
N TYR A 558 29.08 -19.21 -0.21
CA TYR A 558 28.23 -18.13 0.30
C TYR A 558 27.21 -17.73 -0.77
N LEU A 559 26.00 -17.42 -0.33
CA LEU A 559 24.84 -17.09 -1.18
C LEU A 559 24.11 -15.86 -0.63
N PRO A 560 23.41 -15.08 -1.47
CA PRO A 560 22.41 -14.13 -0.99
C PRO A 560 21.35 -14.85 -0.14
N PHE A 561 20.96 -14.26 0.99
CA PHE A 561 19.96 -14.85 1.88
C PHE A 561 18.63 -15.15 1.17
N ALA A 562 18.14 -14.23 0.32
CA ALA A 562 16.91 -14.41 -0.44
C ALA A 562 16.97 -15.63 -1.39
N TYR A 563 18.15 -15.94 -1.94
CA TYR A 563 18.32 -17.13 -2.76
C TYR A 563 18.18 -18.39 -1.92
N TYR A 564 18.84 -18.44 -0.76
CA TYR A 564 18.78 -19.59 0.16
C TYR A 564 17.36 -19.84 0.66
N THR A 565 16.63 -18.80 1.08
CA THR A 565 15.24 -18.94 1.57
C THR A 565 14.30 -19.51 0.51
N ASN A 566 14.56 -19.25 -0.76
CA ASN A 566 13.79 -19.79 -1.88
C ASN A 566 14.24 -21.21 -2.29
N ASN A 567 15.40 -21.67 -1.83
CA ASN A 567 16.00 -22.96 -2.19
C ASN A 567 16.60 -23.73 -0.99
N PRO A 568 15.92 -23.82 0.17
CA PRO A 568 16.54 -24.27 1.42
C PRO A 568 16.96 -25.75 1.40
N ASP A 569 16.35 -26.57 0.52
CA ASP A 569 16.64 -28.00 0.42
C ASP A 569 17.93 -28.30 -0.37
N THR A 570 18.53 -27.31 -1.04
CA THR A 570 19.67 -27.55 -1.95
C THR A 570 21.00 -27.67 -1.21
N VAL A 571 21.18 -26.91 -0.13
CA VAL A 571 22.40 -26.80 0.68
C VAL A 571 22.02 -26.50 2.12
N LYS A 572 22.91 -26.82 3.06
CA LYS A 572 22.70 -26.56 4.49
C LYS A 572 23.31 -25.21 4.85
N ALA A 573 22.55 -24.31 5.46
CA ALA A 573 23.10 -23.08 6.02
C ALA A 573 23.80 -23.31 7.36
N LEU A 574 24.87 -22.56 7.63
CA LEU A 574 25.57 -22.53 8.90
C LEU A 574 25.12 -21.34 9.75
N SER A 575 25.01 -21.56 11.06
CA SER A 575 24.95 -20.45 12.02
C SER A 575 26.31 -19.75 12.08
N VAL A 576 26.33 -18.42 12.20
CA VAL A 576 27.55 -17.62 12.23
C VAL A 576 27.71 -16.96 13.60
N SER A 577 28.91 -17.02 14.18
CA SER A 577 29.25 -16.33 15.43
C SER A 577 30.34 -15.27 15.23
N GLU A 578 30.31 -14.22 16.05
CA GLU A 578 31.30 -13.14 16.04
C GLU A 578 31.79 -12.84 17.46
N GLY A 579 33.11 -12.70 17.65
CA GLY A 579 33.66 -12.23 18.92
C GLY A 579 33.36 -13.11 20.15
N GLY A 580 33.04 -14.39 19.94
CA GLY A 580 32.66 -15.33 21.01
C GLY A 580 31.20 -15.25 21.45
N SER A 581 30.34 -14.59 20.66
CA SER A 581 28.88 -14.66 20.82
C SER A 581 28.32 -16.06 20.48
N ASP A 582 27.08 -16.32 20.90
CA ASP A 582 26.36 -17.50 20.48
C ASP A 582 26.14 -17.45 18.94
N PRO A 583 26.30 -18.58 18.23
CA PRO A 583 26.01 -18.64 16.79
C PRO A 583 24.57 -18.25 16.47
N VAL A 584 24.40 -17.43 15.44
CA VAL A 584 23.10 -16.95 14.98
C VAL A 584 22.77 -17.62 13.64
N GLU A 585 21.60 -18.23 13.53
CA GLU A 585 21.13 -18.75 12.25
C GLU A 585 20.77 -17.62 11.28
N PRO A 586 20.98 -17.82 9.97
CA PRO A 586 20.45 -16.92 8.96
C PRO A 586 18.92 -17.02 8.97
N SER A 587 18.26 -15.92 9.33
CA SER A 587 16.80 -15.82 9.35
C SER A 587 16.38 -14.42 8.90
N LEU A 588 15.12 -14.30 8.47
CA LEU A 588 14.57 -13.01 8.05
C LEU A 588 14.61 -12.00 9.20
N GLU A 589 14.19 -12.45 10.39
CA GLU A 589 14.24 -11.67 11.63
C GLU A 589 15.69 -11.29 12.00
N GLY A 590 16.62 -12.24 11.93
CA GLY A 590 18.04 -12.01 12.24
C GLY A 590 18.70 -11.03 11.25
N ALA A 591 18.32 -11.12 9.98
CA ALA A 591 18.73 -10.17 8.96
C ALA A 591 18.15 -8.78 9.27
N GLN A 592 16.83 -8.65 9.38
CA GLN A 592 16.13 -7.36 9.58
C GLN A 592 16.55 -6.65 10.88
N SER A 593 16.74 -7.40 11.97
CA SER A 593 17.18 -6.85 13.25
C SER A 593 18.68 -6.49 13.29
N GLY A 594 19.46 -6.92 12.29
CA GLY A 594 20.92 -6.76 12.27
C GLY A 594 21.66 -7.65 13.26
N ASN A 595 20.97 -8.59 13.92
CA ASN A 595 21.58 -9.52 14.87
C ASN A 595 22.38 -10.65 14.18
N TYR A 596 22.12 -10.89 12.90
CA TYR A 596 22.90 -11.85 12.12
C TYR A 596 24.24 -11.24 11.66
N PRO A 597 25.41 -11.85 11.97
CA PRO A 597 26.72 -11.21 11.74
C PRO A 597 27.06 -10.84 10.29
N LEU A 598 26.41 -11.48 9.31
CA LEU A 598 26.61 -11.18 7.89
C LEU A 598 25.43 -10.42 7.28
N ALA A 599 24.55 -9.86 8.11
CA ALA A 599 23.55 -8.89 7.68
C ALA A 599 24.08 -7.46 7.79
N ARG A 600 23.67 -6.60 6.87
CA ARG A 600 23.92 -5.18 6.95
C ARG A 600 22.74 -4.35 6.43
N PRO A 601 22.53 -3.17 7.02
CA PRO A 601 21.51 -2.26 6.57
C PRO A 601 21.91 -1.52 5.30
N LEU A 602 20.95 -1.36 4.40
CA LEU A 602 21.10 -0.57 3.19
C LEU A 602 20.30 0.72 3.32
N PHE A 603 20.99 1.82 3.08
CA PHE A 603 20.46 3.17 3.13
C PHE A 603 20.70 3.92 1.83
N PHE A 604 19.97 5.00 1.64
CA PHE A 604 20.49 6.15 0.93
C PHE A 604 20.26 7.43 1.73
N TYR A 605 21.08 8.43 1.47
CA TYR A 605 21.00 9.74 2.12
C TYR A 605 20.75 10.82 1.07
N ALA A 606 19.73 11.65 1.25
CA ALA A 606 19.47 12.78 0.38
C ALA A 606 20.06 14.08 0.96
N ASN A 607 20.60 14.93 0.09
CA ASN A 607 21.02 16.27 0.49
C ASN A 607 19.78 17.15 0.69
N MET A 608 19.47 17.57 1.92
CA MET A 608 18.20 18.26 2.24
C MET A 608 17.99 19.53 1.41
N ASN A 609 19.02 20.37 1.20
CA ASN A 609 18.88 21.58 0.40
C ASN A 609 18.44 21.25 -1.03
N LYS A 610 19.04 20.21 -1.62
CA LYS A 610 18.67 19.77 -2.97
C LYS A 610 17.31 19.09 -3.02
N LEU A 611 16.94 18.38 -1.96
CA LEU A 611 15.61 17.78 -1.81
C LEU A 611 14.54 18.87 -1.83
N GLN A 612 14.74 19.96 -1.09
CA GLN A 612 13.84 21.12 -1.08
C GLN A 612 13.78 21.84 -2.43
N ASP A 613 14.91 21.94 -3.14
CA ASP A 613 15.02 22.68 -4.40
C ASP A 613 14.51 21.90 -5.64
N LYS A 614 14.42 20.57 -5.58
CA LYS A 614 14.18 19.71 -6.74
C LYS A 614 12.91 18.86 -6.56
N ASN A 615 11.79 19.31 -7.13
CA ASN A 615 10.54 18.55 -7.16
C ASN A 615 10.75 17.14 -7.76
N HIS A 616 11.52 17.02 -8.84
CA HIS A 616 11.81 15.72 -9.47
C HIS A 616 12.62 14.78 -8.58
N LEU A 617 13.41 15.32 -7.65
CA LEU A 617 14.14 14.52 -6.65
C LEU A 617 13.20 14.03 -5.54
N GLN A 618 12.27 14.86 -5.09
CA GLN A 618 11.25 14.46 -4.11
C GLN A 618 10.38 13.33 -4.64
N GLU A 619 9.90 13.45 -5.87
CA GLU A 619 9.09 12.41 -6.52
C GLU A 619 9.88 11.13 -6.79
N PHE A 620 11.14 11.24 -7.21
CA PHE A 620 12.01 10.06 -7.35
C PHE A 620 12.23 9.36 -6.01
N ILE A 621 12.46 10.11 -4.93
CA ILE A 621 12.67 9.52 -3.59
C ILE A 621 11.38 8.89 -3.08
N ARG A 622 10.22 9.54 -3.25
CA ARG A 622 8.91 8.93 -2.92
C ARG A 622 8.70 7.62 -3.67
N TYR A 623 8.98 7.62 -4.96
CA TYR A 623 8.92 6.41 -5.79
C TYR A 623 9.89 5.35 -5.28
N TYR A 624 11.15 5.69 -4.98
CA TYR A 624 12.13 4.75 -4.43
C TYR A 624 11.60 4.10 -3.15
N ILE A 625 11.12 4.90 -2.20
CA ILE A 625 10.59 4.43 -0.91
C ILE A 625 9.42 3.45 -1.13
N ASN A 626 8.48 3.80 -2.01
CA ASN A 626 7.34 2.94 -2.37
C ASN A 626 7.72 1.72 -3.23
N GLN A 627 9.00 1.54 -3.57
CA GLN A 627 9.51 0.38 -4.28
C GLN A 627 10.44 -0.47 -3.41
N ALA A 628 10.62 -0.10 -2.14
CA ALA A 628 11.57 -0.74 -1.22
C ALA A 628 11.02 -2.02 -0.58
N ASP A 629 9.69 -2.19 -0.50
CA ASP A 629 8.99 -3.37 0.03
C ASP A 629 8.49 -4.33 -1.07
N GLU A 630 8.69 -3.99 -2.34
CA GLU A 630 8.21 -4.77 -3.49
C GLU A 630 9.01 -6.08 -3.72
N ASP A 631 8.32 -7.11 -4.19
CA ASP A 631 8.84 -8.48 -4.41
C ASP A 631 10.12 -8.55 -5.26
N TYR A 632 10.33 -7.60 -6.18
CA TYR A 632 11.51 -7.63 -7.05
C TYR A 632 12.80 -7.34 -6.28
N VAL A 633 12.73 -6.68 -5.12
CA VAL A 633 13.89 -6.46 -4.24
C VAL A 633 14.43 -7.81 -3.76
N ALA A 634 13.56 -8.76 -3.42
CA ALA A 634 13.93 -10.12 -3.09
C ALA A 634 14.26 -10.96 -4.33
N ASN A 635 13.36 -10.96 -5.32
CA ASN A 635 13.39 -11.94 -6.41
C ASN A 635 14.33 -11.59 -7.57
N GLU A 636 14.58 -10.30 -7.82
CA GLU A 636 15.48 -9.84 -8.89
C GLU A 636 16.84 -9.36 -8.35
N ILE A 637 16.85 -8.73 -7.16
CA ILE A 637 18.07 -8.13 -6.58
C ILE A 637 18.72 -9.03 -5.53
N GLY A 638 17.93 -9.84 -4.81
CA GLY A 638 18.44 -10.78 -3.80
C GLY A 638 18.57 -10.20 -2.38
N TYR A 639 17.92 -9.05 -2.12
CA TYR A 639 17.91 -8.42 -0.79
C TYR A 639 16.62 -8.68 -0.05
N VAL A 640 16.65 -8.52 1.28
CA VAL A 640 15.45 -8.53 2.10
C VAL A 640 14.73 -7.18 1.90
N PRO A 641 13.47 -7.16 1.42
CA PRO A 641 12.71 -5.93 1.25
C PRO A 641 12.50 -5.18 2.57
N SER A 642 12.32 -3.86 2.50
CA SER A 642 11.89 -3.06 3.65
C SER A 642 10.53 -3.51 4.16
N SER A 643 10.27 -3.36 5.46
CA SER A 643 8.94 -3.51 6.02
C SER A 643 8.06 -2.31 5.66
N SER A 644 6.74 -2.49 5.67
CA SER A 644 5.78 -1.39 5.46
C SER A 644 5.99 -0.25 6.47
N GLN A 645 6.29 -0.57 7.73
CA GLN A 645 6.67 0.43 8.74
C GLN A 645 7.88 1.27 8.30
N MET A 646 8.92 0.64 7.77
CA MET A 646 10.11 1.34 7.34
C MET A 646 9.85 2.20 6.10
N VAL A 647 8.93 1.75 5.22
CA VAL A 647 8.44 2.56 4.10
C VAL A 647 7.74 3.82 4.63
N GLU A 648 6.87 3.69 5.63
CA GLU A 648 6.18 4.82 6.27
C GLU A 648 7.14 5.78 6.99
N ASP A 649 8.08 5.25 7.77
CA ASP A 649 9.13 6.04 8.44
C ASP A 649 9.93 6.86 7.42
N ASN A 650 10.29 6.23 6.30
CA ASN A 650 10.95 6.91 5.20
C ASN A 650 10.07 7.97 4.52
N LEU A 651 8.77 7.73 4.34
CA LEU A 651 7.84 8.74 3.81
C LEU A 651 7.73 9.95 4.74
N SER A 652 7.73 9.72 6.05
CA SER A 652 7.82 10.78 7.07
C SER A 652 9.14 11.54 6.98
N ASN A 653 10.27 10.85 6.86
CA ASN A 653 11.58 11.47 6.65
C ASN A 653 11.61 12.32 5.36
N LEU A 654 11.00 11.85 4.29
CA LEU A 654 10.87 12.58 3.03
C LEU A 654 10.03 13.86 3.23
N GLN A 655 8.90 13.78 3.92
CA GLN A 655 8.05 14.92 4.20
C GLN A 655 8.78 15.99 5.01
N GLN A 656 9.40 15.59 6.13
CA GLN A 656 10.19 16.48 6.99
C GLN A 656 11.38 17.08 6.23
N GLY A 657 12.10 16.25 5.45
CA GLY A 657 13.23 16.70 4.65
C GLY A 657 12.84 17.69 3.55
N SER A 658 11.68 17.48 2.92
CA SER A 658 11.14 18.39 1.91
C SER A 658 10.67 19.72 2.52
N ALA A 659 10.20 19.70 3.77
CA ALA A 659 9.85 20.91 4.54
C ALA A 659 11.08 21.62 5.13
N GLY A 660 12.25 20.96 5.19
CA GLY A 660 13.45 21.48 5.86
C GLY A 660 13.40 21.36 7.38
N GLU A 661 12.53 20.49 7.88
CA GLU A 661 12.26 20.27 9.30
C GLU A 661 12.94 19.00 9.83
N TYR A 662 13.52 18.19 8.95
CA TYR A 662 14.26 16.99 9.31
C TYR A 662 15.56 17.34 10.04
N GLU A 663 15.78 16.71 11.20
CA GLU A 663 17.06 16.70 11.89
C GLU A 663 17.52 15.25 12.07
N TYR A 664 18.74 14.93 11.62
CA TYR A 664 19.29 13.60 11.83
C TYR A 664 19.51 13.33 13.33
N SER A 665 18.82 12.31 13.84
CA SER A 665 18.82 11.92 15.26
C SER A 665 19.53 10.60 15.56
N GLY A 666 20.01 9.90 14.52
CA GLY A 666 20.68 8.59 14.62
C GLY A 666 22.05 8.64 15.27
#